data_AF-A0A814YRD0-F1
#
_entry.id   AF-A0A814YRD0-F1
#
_cell.length_a   1.000
_cell.length_b   1.000
_cell.length_c   1.000
_cell.angle_alpha   90.00
_cell.angle_beta   90.00
_cell.angle_gamma   90.00
#
_symmetry.space_group_name_H-M   'P 1'
#
loop_
_entity.id
_entity.type
_entity.pdbx_description
1 polymer ?
#
loop_
_entity_poly.entity_id
_entity_poly.type
_entity_poly.pdbx_seq_one_letter_code
_entity_poly.pdbx_strand_id
1 'polypeptide(L)'
;MDLKFIYQPEFHFRFLNFSGEPKEIASSIHDYEHISLVTLEEAIEPLVIFIPHIKYMIKLVKEKCQQPKDNLSIDESASIMLYTIEWIPKEDSFYYILNQKLYLNNYNELIPWLFYLKLLSTSLSKLPKLSNQIFYRGINLDLKNEYFLNKKFFWYEFLSCISSLKIFDKKEIGFIHTGIRTLFIIHSNHGKNISQHSFYQTNYEILLLPGHEFQIVSYYKSNNEFYIIILKEVSYLNSIKTISSIINNNNIKLFNLLFRKRIKNYEKYCEINLKNQYLTDIHMNIITEQIIKNKKCIWLSLQNNQITSQGLYIIADSLKENESLESLYLSQNLLNNIGIQYLANILSNNYSNLTLLYLDHNYIEDEGVDYLAIMLKKNQILTDLCLSYNNISDYGVQLLANVLYSDNKTLIHLSLNGNKLISDCCINFLIPMFEINQTLNIFWLQDCSLSQEGKIKLEQIVKYKKYFDLYTNISNDNPIMNKTRSNFTNLYVKNFGKDMTETKLCRLFGTYGIITSCKIQTDNNGQSKGFGFVNFERPEMAQHAMMNLNGYVLEDGKQLYVGIFQKKSERQNEIQRIREENHHRQSNNLSLFISNLDSMIDEQLLEVIFNKFGRVTKTHILRNGSQSKGVGFVCFNTMDETMKALNEMNGKWILSKPIYIKLSTNIVNSQSSIPSSPTPLISSANVSSPPIIPMPYFNTPMFYLPTVMLPTQSNNYPLQTAPHNSQTQSTRECSLSPSPMITSSTTPNIK
;
A
#
# COMPACT_ATOMS: atom_id res chain seq x y z
N MET A 1 21.79 6.14 -8.36
CA MET A 1 23.20 6.53 -8.61
C MET A 1 23.48 6.40 -10.09
N ASP A 2 24.36 7.24 -10.63
CA ASP A 2 24.94 7.04 -11.97
C ASP A 2 25.83 5.78 -12.00
N LEU A 3 26.04 5.23 -13.19
CA LEU A 3 27.07 4.20 -13.46
C LEU A 3 28.49 4.59 -12.99
N LYS A 4 28.75 5.91 -12.81
CA LYS A 4 30.02 6.50 -12.34
C LYS A 4 30.52 5.97 -11.00
N PHE A 5 29.65 5.36 -10.18
CA PHE A 5 30.01 4.85 -8.86
C PHE A 5 30.39 3.37 -8.84
N ILE A 6 30.16 2.63 -9.95
CA ILE A 6 30.47 1.20 -10.01
C ILE A 6 31.82 1.01 -10.72
N TYR A 7 32.88 0.89 -9.91
CA TYR A 7 34.25 0.70 -10.39
C TYR A 7 34.54 -0.78 -10.66
N GLN A 8 35.20 -1.09 -11.77
CA GLN A 8 35.79 -2.41 -11.98
C GLN A 8 37.04 -2.57 -11.10
N PRO A 9 37.30 -3.75 -10.53
CA PRO A 9 38.46 -3.97 -9.68
C PRO A 9 39.75 -4.12 -10.48
N GLU A 10 40.88 -3.79 -9.86
CA GLU A 10 42.22 -4.06 -10.39
C GLU A 10 42.56 -5.57 -10.39
N PHE A 11 41.84 -6.37 -9.58
CA PHE A 11 42.05 -7.81 -9.41
C PHE A 11 40.74 -8.60 -9.48
N HIS A 12 40.76 -9.74 -10.15
CA HIS A 12 39.64 -10.68 -10.26
C HIS A 12 39.47 -11.51 -8.97
N PHE A 13 38.78 -10.94 -7.99
CA PHE A 13 38.54 -11.53 -6.67
C PHE A 13 37.95 -12.95 -6.71
N ARG A 14 37.18 -13.30 -7.73
CA ARG A 14 36.53 -14.62 -7.86
C ARG A 14 37.48 -15.82 -7.98
N PHE A 15 38.68 -15.65 -8.51
CA PHE A 15 39.68 -16.73 -8.48
C PHE A 15 40.29 -16.89 -7.08
N LEU A 16 40.45 -15.77 -6.37
CA LEU A 16 41.11 -15.63 -5.07
C LEU A 16 40.20 -15.91 -3.87
N ASN A 17 38.87 -15.95 -4.06
CA ASN A 17 37.93 -16.16 -2.96
C ASN A 17 38.02 -17.58 -2.39
N PHE A 18 37.81 -17.72 -1.09
CA PHE A 18 37.74 -19.01 -0.39
C PHE A 18 36.76 -18.94 0.78
N SER A 19 35.74 -19.80 0.76
CA SER A 19 34.67 -19.81 1.77
C SER A 19 34.82 -20.96 2.79
N GLY A 20 35.70 -21.93 2.53
CA GLY A 20 35.86 -23.16 3.30
C GLY A 20 35.02 -24.34 2.77
N GLU A 21 34.96 -25.42 3.55
CA GLU A 21 34.04 -26.54 3.32
C GLU A 21 32.73 -26.34 4.10
N PRO A 22 31.55 -26.45 3.44
CA PRO A 22 30.28 -26.32 4.14
C PRO A 22 30.02 -27.54 5.05
N LYS A 23 29.40 -27.28 6.20
CA LYS A 23 29.31 -28.24 7.31
C LYS A 23 28.25 -29.33 7.12
N GLU A 24 27.31 -29.12 6.20
CA GLU A 24 26.21 -30.05 5.89
C GLU A 24 25.93 -30.08 4.39
N ILE A 25 25.41 -31.21 3.89
CA ILE A 25 25.05 -31.40 2.48
C ILE A 25 23.86 -30.51 2.10
N ALA A 26 23.94 -29.86 0.93
CA ALA A 26 22.91 -28.95 0.47
C ALA A 26 21.54 -29.61 0.27
N SER A 27 20.47 -28.96 0.76
CA SER A 27 19.10 -29.48 0.64
C SER A 27 18.47 -29.26 -0.74
N SER A 28 17.56 -30.16 -1.12
CA SER A 28 16.94 -30.22 -2.45
C SER A 28 16.05 -29.02 -2.78
N ILE A 29 16.26 -28.41 -3.94
CA ILE A 29 15.26 -27.53 -4.56
C ILE A 29 14.17 -28.40 -5.18
N HIS A 30 12.97 -28.36 -4.60
CA HIS A 30 11.79 -29.03 -5.18
C HIS A 30 11.37 -28.32 -6.48
N ASP A 31 10.74 -29.05 -7.40
CA ASP A 31 10.18 -28.54 -8.67
C ASP A 31 11.14 -27.84 -9.64
N TYR A 32 12.45 -27.81 -9.37
CA TYR A 32 13.45 -27.14 -10.24
C TYR A 32 13.37 -27.59 -11.70
N GLU A 33 13.09 -28.87 -11.97
CA GLU A 33 12.97 -29.39 -13.33
C GLU A 33 11.76 -28.77 -14.07
N HIS A 34 10.67 -28.47 -13.36
CA HIS A 34 9.44 -27.84 -13.86
C HIS A 34 9.51 -26.31 -14.02
N ILE A 35 10.49 -25.63 -13.42
CA ILE A 35 10.69 -24.18 -13.60
C ILE A 35 10.91 -23.86 -15.09
N SER A 36 10.05 -23.04 -15.70
CA SER A 36 10.22 -22.59 -17.08
C SER A 36 11.56 -21.88 -17.30
N LEU A 37 12.13 -22.02 -18.50
CA LEU A 37 13.22 -21.15 -18.94
C LEU A 37 12.63 -19.78 -19.26
N VAL A 38 13.25 -18.72 -18.74
CA VAL A 38 12.79 -17.31 -18.86
C VAL A 38 13.94 -16.42 -19.36
N THR A 39 13.63 -15.19 -19.76
CA THR A 39 14.63 -14.18 -20.14
C THR A 39 15.53 -13.79 -18.97
N LEU A 40 16.66 -13.13 -19.24
CA LEU A 40 17.56 -12.67 -18.20
C LEU A 40 16.90 -11.61 -17.28
N GLU A 41 16.03 -10.75 -17.81
CA GLU A 41 15.28 -9.74 -17.03
C GLU A 41 14.24 -10.37 -16.10
N GLU A 42 13.53 -11.42 -16.56
CA GLU A 42 12.61 -12.18 -15.70
C GLU A 42 13.40 -12.97 -14.64
N ALA A 43 14.54 -13.55 -15.03
CA ALA A 43 15.38 -14.38 -14.17
C ALA A 43 15.99 -13.63 -12.97
N ILE A 44 16.17 -12.32 -13.10
CA ILE A 44 16.80 -11.44 -12.11
C ILE A 44 15.82 -10.52 -11.38
N GLU A 45 14.55 -10.40 -11.80
CA GLU A 45 13.61 -9.48 -11.15
C GLU A 45 13.46 -9.76 -9.63
N PRO A 46 13.42 -11.03 -9.15
CA PRO A 46 13.46 -11.33 -7.72
C PRO A 46 14.78 -10.93 -7.02
N LEU A 47 15.86 -10.73 -7.78
CA LEU A 47 17.20 -10.40 -7.27
C LEU A 47 17.44 -8.89 -7.09
N VAL A 48 16.60 -8.04 -7.70
CA VAL A 48 16.73 -6.57 -7.69
C VAL A 48 16.75 -5.98 -6.27
N ILE A 49 16.04 -6.62 -5.33
CA ILE A 49 15.97 -6.22 -3.91
C ILE A 49 17.29 -6.53 -3.18
N PHE A 50 17.96 -7.61 -3.55
CA PHE A 50 19.21 -8.06 -2.92
C PHE A 50 20.46 -7.48 -3.59
N ILE A 51 20.36 -7.12 -4.88
CA ILE A 51 21.44 -6.54 -5.68
C ILE A 51 20.91 -5.24 -6.32
N PRO A 52 20.92 -4.12 -5.56
CA PRO A 52 20.72 -2.82 -6.15
C PRO A 52 21.62 -2.62 -7.38
N HIS A 53 21.11 -1.91 -8.38
CA HIS A 53 21.80 -1.65 -9.65
C HIS A 53 21.96 -2.82 -10.64
N ILE A 54 21.55 -4.06 -10.31
CA ILE A 54 21.64 -5.21 -11.24
C ILE A 54 21.02 -4.94 -12.62
N LYS A 55 19.89 -4.20 -12.68
CA LYS A 55 19.22 -3.82 -13.94
C LYS A 55 20.12 -3.05 -14.91
N TYR A 56 21.10 -2.28 -14.43
CA TYR A 56 22.05 -1.58 -15.29
C TYR A 56 23.12 -2.53 -15.87
N MET A 57 23.53 -3.55 -15.10
CA MET A 57 24.49 -4.56 -15.56
C MET A 57 23.94 -5.41 -16.70
N ILE A 58 22.65 -5.76 -16.66
CA ILE A 58 22.00 -6.57 -17.69
C ILE A 58 22.03 -5.89 -19.05
N LYS A 59 21.79 -4.57 -19.11
CA LYS A 59 21.96 -3.80 -20.34
C LYS A 59 23.40 -3.92 -20.87
N LEU A 60 24.40 -3.69 -20.02
CA LEU A 60 25.82 -3.77 -20.37
C LEU A 60 26.23 -5.17 -20.88
N VAL A 61 25.78 -6.25 -20.23
CA VAL A 61 26.13 -7.61 -20.68
C VAL A 61 25.35 -8.04 -21.92
N LYS A 62 24.09 -7.62 -22.10
CA LYS A 62 23.34 -7.88 -23.34
C LYS A 62 23.90 -7.12 -24.54
N GLU A 63 24.35 -5.88 -24.36
CA GLU A 63 25.06 -5.12 -25.40
C GLU A 63 26.35 -5.84 -25.84
N LYS A 64 27.09 -6.47 -24.91
CA LYS A 64 28.24 -7.33 -25.23
C LYS A 64 27.88 -8.70 -25.83
N CYS A 65 26.67 -9.20 -25.60
CA CYS A 65 26.21 -10.54 -26.03
C CYS A 65 25.37 -10.54 -27.32
N GLN A 66 25.33 -9.44 -28.09
CA GLN A 66 24.60 -9.29 -29.36
C GLN A 66 24.86 -10.41 -30.39
N GLN A 67 26.08 -10.97 -30.41
CA GLN A 67 26.46 -12.09 -31.28
C GLN A 67 27.01 -13.25 -30.42
N PRO A 68 26.13 -14.06 -29.81
CA PRO A 68 26.55 -15.16 -28.94
C PRO A 68 27.16 -16.31 -29.77
N LYS A 69 28.10 -17.02 -29.16
CA LYS A 69 28.75 -18.21 -29.73
C LYS A 69 28.20 -19.50 -29.09
N ASP A 70 28.77 -20.64 -29.44
CA ASP A 70 28.47 -21.97 -28.89
C ASP A 70 26.96 -22.33 -28.84
N ASN A 71 26.19 -21.81 -29.81
CA ASN A 71 24.74 -21.95 -29.95
C ASN A 71 23.91 -21.51 -28.72
N LEU A 72 24.42 -20.55 -27.94
CA LEU A 72 23.67 -19.89 -26.88
C LEU A 72 22.76 -18.78 -27.44
N SER A 73 21.65 -18.50 -26.76
CA SER A 73 20.88 -17.27 -26.96
C SER A 73 21.61 -16.05 -26.38
N ILE A 74 21.11 -14.84 -26.65
CA ILE A 74 21.62 -13.60 -26.06
C ILE A 74 21.49 -13.66 -24.52
N ASP A 75 20.33 -14.07 -24.00
CA ASP A 75 20.07 -14.25 -22.57
C ASP A 75 20.96 -15.31 -21.92
N GLU A 76 21.18 -16.44 -22.58
CA GLU A 76 22.03 -17.51 -22.08
C GLU A 76 23.50 -17.07 -21.98
N SER A 77 24.01 -16.46 -23.06
CA SER A 77 25.34 -15.85 -23.11
C SER A 77 25.50 -14.73 -22.07
N ALA A 78 24.50 -13.86 -21.95
CA ALA A 78 24.49 -12.76 -20.99
C ALA A 78 24.35 -13.25 -19.54
N SER A 79 23.73 -14.40 -19.28
CA SER A 79 23.68 -15.00 -17.93
C SER A 79 25.07 -15.39 -17.44
N ILE A 80 25.90 -16.00 -18.30
CA ILE A 80 27.30 -16.33 -18.01
C ILE A 80 28.13 -15.05 -17.88
N MET A 81 27.87 -14.04 -18.73
CA MET A 81 28.59 -12.77 -18.63
C MET A 81 28.24 -11.99 -17.35
N LEU A 82 26.99 -12.08 -16.87
CA LEU A 82 26.55 -11.52 -15.59
C LEU A 82 27.14 -12.27 -14.38
N TYR A 83 27.39 -13.58 -14.49
CA TYR A 83 28.12 -14.34 -13.48
C TYR A 83 29.60 -13.92 -13.37
N THR A 84 30.21 -13.51 -14.48
CA THR A 84 31.68 -13.34 -14.58
C THR A 84 32.17 -11.90 -14.45
N ILE A 85 31.29 -10.91 -14.52
CA ILE A 85 31.62 -9.50 -14.28
C ILE A 85 31.82 -9.23 -12.78
N GLU A 86 32.84 -8.43 -12.44
CA GLU A 86 33.18 -8.06 -11.07
C GLU A 86 33.19 -6.54 -10.90
N TRP A 87 32.81 -6.06 -9.72
CA TRP A 87 32.79 -4.65 -9.35
C TRP A 87 33.18 -4.41 -7.89
N ILE A 88 33.49 -3.15 -7.56
CA ILE A 88 33.78 -2.68 -6.20
C ILE A 88 32.49 -2.08 -5.59
N PRO A 89 32.16 -2.39 -4.31
CA PRO A 89 32.83 -3.36 -3.44
C PRO A 89 32.59 -4.80 -3.90
N LYS A 90 33.55 -5.70 -3.65
CA LYS A 90 33.47 -7.10 -4.13
C LYS A 90 32.30 -7.86 -3.49
N GLU A 91 31.92 -7.45 -2.29
CA GLU A 91 30.82 -7.97 -1.51
C GLU A 91 29.47 -7.78 -2.22
N ASP A 92 29.34 -6.72 -3.04
CA ASP A 92 28.15 -6.42 -3.84
C ASP A 92 28.18 -7.13 -5.21
N SER A 93 29.29 -7.78 -5.60
CA SER A 93 29.41 -8.43 -6.91
C SER A 93 28.49 -9.65 -7.02
N PHE A 94 27.80 -9.76 -8.16
CA PHE A 94 26.82 -10.82 -8.41
C PHE A 94 27.36 -12.24 -8.15
N TYR A 95 28.57 -12.54 -8.62
CA TYR A 95 29.23 -13.83 -8.38
C TYR A 95 29.44 -14.11 -6.87
N TYR A 96 29.80 -13.08 -6.09
CA TYR A 96 30.13 -13.21 -4.68
C TYR A 96 28.88 -13.51 -3.87
N ILE A 97 27.82 -12.72 -4.09
CA ILE A 97 26.53 -12.90 -3.40
C ILE A 97 25.95 -14.29 -3.74
N LEU A 98 25.96 -14.71 -5.01
CA LEU A 98 25.46 -16.03 -5.40
C LEU A 98 26.23 -17.17 -4.70
N ASN A 99 27.57 -17.14 -4.73
CA ASN A 99 28.35 -18.20 -4.11
C ASN A 99 28.21 -18.21 -2.57
N GLN A 100 28.06 -17.05 -1.93
CA GLN A 100 27.69 -16.99 -0.51
C GLN A 100 26.33 -17.65 -0.23
N LYS A 101 25.30 -17.45 -1.07
CA LYS A 101 24.00 -18.11 -0.89
C LYS A 101 24.06 -19.63 -1.12
N LEU A 102 24.87 -20.08 -2.07
CA LEU A 102 25.14 -21.51 -2.30
C LEU A 102 25.91 -22.14 -1.13
N TYR A 103 26.87 -21.42 -0.54
CA TYR A 103 27.68 -21.88 0.58
C TYR A 103 26.90 -21.96 1.91
N LEU A 104 26.02 -21.01 2.18
CA LEU A 104 25.26 -20.91 3.44
C LEU A 104 24.23 -22.03 3.67
N ASN A 105 23.90 -22.84 2.65
CA ASN A 105 22.90 -23.93 2.70
C ASN A 105 21.52 -23.50 3.26
N ASN A 106 21.12 -22.23 3.06
CA ASN A 106 19.77 -21.77 3.39
C ASN A 106 18.91 -21.74 2.13
N TYR A 107 18.11 -22.78 1.94
CA TYR A 107 17.17 -22.91 0.80
C TYR A 107 16.34 -21.63 0.57
N ASN A 108 15.86 -21.00 1.65
CA ASN A 108 15.01 -19.80 1.56
C ASN A 108 15.74 -18.60 0.91
N GLU A 109 17.07 -18.52 1.05
CA GLU A 109 17.89 -17.48 0.42
C GLU A 109 18.23 -17.79 -1.04
N LEU A 110 18.00 -19.03 -1.49
CA LEU A 110 18.15 -19.46 -2.88
C LEU A 110 16.85 -19.42 -3.70
N ILE A 111 15.67 -19.36 -3.08
CA ILE A 111 14.37 -19.22 -3.78
C ILE A 111 14.37 -18.05 -4.79
N PRO A 112 14.88 -16.85 -4.48
CA PRO A 112 14.94 -15.75 -5.45
C PRO A 112 15.83 -16.02 -6.67
N TRP A 113 16.78 -16.96 -6.57
CA TRP A 113 17.80 -17.24 -7.57
C TRP A 113 17.41 -18.36 -8.55
N LEU A 114 16.28 -19.05 -8.34
CA LEU A 114 15.97 -20.29 -9.06
C LEU A 114 15.82 -20.10 -10.57
N PHE A 115 15.19 -19.01 -11.03
CA PHE A 115 15.08 -18.68 -12.45
C PHE A 115 16.44 -18.38 -13.08
N TYR A 116 17.28 -17.58 -12.41
CA TYR A 116 18.64 -17.31 -12.86
C TYR A 116 19.50 -18.58 -12.89
N LEU A 117 19.40 -19.43 -11.87
CA LEU A 117 20.08 -20.74 -11.86
C LEU A 117 19.55 -21.66 -12.96
N LYS A 118 18.28 -21.57 -13.38
CA LYS A 118 17.71 -22.31 -14.52
C LYS A 118 18.27 -21.81 -15.85
N LEU A 119 18.40 -20.49 -16.03
CA LEU A 119 19.02 -19.90 -17.21
C LEU A 119 20.53 -20.22 -17.29
N LEU A 120 21.29 -19.96 -16.22
CA LEU A 120 22.73 -20.22 -16.17
C LEU A 120 23.06 -21.71 -16.36
N SER A 121 22.36 -22.62 -15.69
CA SER A 121 22.64 -24.06 -15.84
C SER A 121 22.29 -24.57 -17.24
N THR A 122 21.21 -24.07 -17.85
CA THR A 122 20.83 -24.40 -19.23
C THR A 122 21.91 -23.91 -20.21
N SER A 123 22.36 -22.67 -20.05
CA SER A 123 23.47 -22.08 -20.81
C SER A 123 24.74 -22.91 -20.71
N LEU A 124 25.19 -23.20 -19.49
CA LEU A 124 26.37 -24.03 -19.24
C LEU A 124 26.19 -25.45 -19.77
N SER A 125 24.97 -26.00 -19.81
CA SER A 125 24.74 -27.35 -20.30
C SER A 125 25.06 -27.51 -21.80
N LYS A 126 24.74 -26.50 -22.61
CA LYS A 126 24.97 -26.45 -24.08
C LYS A 126 26.44 -26.39 -24.46
N LEU A 127 27.27 -25.72 -23.65
CA LEU A 127 28.71 -25.57 -23.91
C LEU A 127 29.43 -26.94 -24.04
N PRO A 128 30.45 -27.06 -24.89
CA PRO A 128 31.15 -28.33 -25.12
C PRO A 128 31.75 -28.92 -23.84
N LYS A 129 31.71 -30.25 -23.70
CA LYS A 129 32.34 -30.97 -22.59
C LYS A 129 33.84 -31.05 -22.80
N LEU A 130 34.62 -30.62 -21.80
CA LEU A 130 36.07 -30.77 -21.76
C LEU A 130 36.44 -32.09 -21.05
N SER A 131 36.77 -33.12 -21.80
CA SER A 131 37.17 -34.41 -21.23
C SER A 131 38.63 -34.43 -20.79
N ASN A 132 38.87 -35.06 -19.64
CA ASN A 132 40.18 -35.44 -19.11
C ASN A 132 41.19 -34.28 -18.96
N GLN A 133 40.73 -33.12 -18.48
CA GLN A 133 41.55 -31.90 -18.41
C GLN A 133 42.04 -31.56 -16.99
N ILE A 134 43.10 -30.74 -16.97
CA ILE A 134 43.70 -30.18 -15.76
C ILE A 134 43.42 -28.68 -15.74
N PHE A 135 42.82 -28.21 -14.67
CA PHE A 135 42.50 -26.80 -14.44
C PHE A 135 43.23 -26.27 -13.21
N TYR A 136 43.38 -24.96 -13.11
CA TYR A 136 44.14 -24.30 -12.05
C TYR A 136 43.33 -23.23 -11.34
N ARG A 137 43.43 -23.15 -10.01
CA ARG A 137 42.89 -22.04 -9.20
C ARG A 137 43.92 -21.64 -8.14
N GLY A 138 44.26 -20.36 -8.08
CA GLY A 138 45.24 -19.82 -7.14
C GLY A 138 44.57 -18.96 -6.08
N ILE A 139 44.89 -19.19 -4.80
CA ILE A 139 44.28 -18.52 -3.65
C ILE A 139 45.41 -17.97 -2.77
N ASN A 140 45.36 -16.68 -2.40
CA ASN A 140 46.38 -16.01 -1.58
C ASN A 140 46.19 -16.31 -0.06
N LEU A 141 46.07 -17.58 0.31
CA LEU A 141 45.85 -18.05 1.68
C LEU A 141 46.64 -19.34 1.97
N ASP A 142 46.88 -19.61 3.26
CA ASP A 142 47.45 -20.86 3.78
C ASP A 142 46.33 -21.88 4.05
N LEU A 143 46.13 -22.82 3.13
CA LEU A 143 45.07 -23.84 3.23
C LEU A 143 45.62 -25.24 3.57
N LYS A 144 46.90 -25.35 3.94
CA LYS A 144 47.60 -26.64 4.09
C LYS A 144 47.00 -27.55 5.17
N ASN A 145 46.39 -26.95 6.20
CA ASN A 145 45.83 -27.67 7.35
C ASN A 145 44.41 -28.20 7.05
N GLU A 146 43.72 -27.64 6.06
CA GLU A 146 42.35 -28.03 5.71
C GLU A 146 42.33 -29.24 4.77
N TYR A 147 43.36 -29.40 3.94
CA TYR A 147 43.38 -30.31 2.79
C TYR A 147 44.49 -31.38 2.89
N PHE A 148 44.29 -32.34 3.78
CA PHE A 148 45.19 -33.50 3.93
C PHE A 148 44.93 -34.61 2.90
N LEU A 149 45.97 -35.43 2.64
CA LEU A 149 45.95 -36.52 1.65
C LEU A 149 44.79 -37.51 1.88
N ASN A 150 44.16 -37.95 0.79
CA ASN A 150 43.00 -38.84 0.76
C ASN A 150 41.71 -38.32 1.43
N LYS A 151 41.69 -37.10 1.99
CA LYS A 151 40.44 -36.44 2.37
C LYS A 151 39.54 -36.31 1.13
N LYS A 152 38.24 -36.52 1.33
CA LYS A 152 37.18 -36.29 0.35
C LYS A 152 36.27 -35.18 0.85
N PHE A 153 35.83 -34.32 -0.07
CA PHE A 153 34.93 -33.21 0.24
C PHE A 153 34.11 -32.82 -0.99
N PHE A 154 32.97 -32.15 -0.78
CA PHE A 154 32.12 -31.63 -1.86
C PHE A 154 32.31 -30.12 -2.01
N TRP A 155 32.40 -29.64 -3.26
CA TRP A 155 32.42 -28.21 -3.57
C TRP A 155 31.03 -27.74 -4.01
N TYR A 156 30.45 -26.76 -3.31
CA TYR A 156 29.08 -26.27 -3.53
C TYR A 156 28.98 -24.86 -4.14
N GLU A 157 30.10 -24.13 -4.21
CA GLU A 157 30.21 -22.92 -5.05
C GLU A 157 30.45 -23.29 -6.53
N PHE A 158 30.19 -22.34 -7.43
CA PHE A 158 30.76 -22.38 -8.78
C PHE A 158 32.27 -22.04 -8.72
N LEU A 159 33.15 -22.93 -9.17
CA LEU A 159 34.58 -22.61 -9.23
C LEU A 159 34.92 -21.93 -10.56
N SER A 160 35.28 -20.65 -10.52
CA SER A 160 36.08 -20.02 -11.58
C SER A 160 37.51 -20.54 -11.51
N CYS A 161 37.92 -21.22 -12.58
CA CYS A 161 39.23 -21.85 -12.77
C CYS A 161 39.85 -21.38 -14.10
N ILE A 162 41.14 -21.66 -14.27
CA ILE A 162 41.95 -21.19 -15.41
C ILE A 162 42.59 -22.41 -16.09
N SER A 163 42.64 -22.42 -17.42
CA SER A 163 43.17 -23.56 -18.21
C SER A 163 44.69 -23.55 -18.45
N SER A 164 45.40 -22.48 -18.07
CA SER A 164 46.85 -22.35 -18.29
C SER A 164 47.54 -21.57 -17.17
N LEU A 165 48.65 -22.09 -16.65
CA LEU A 165 49.45 -21.46 -15.59
C LEU A 165 49.99 -20.07 -15.98
N LYS A 166 50.28 -19.83 -17.26
CA LYS A 166 50.81 -18.55 -17.79
C LYS A 166 49.88 -17.35 -17.57
N ILE A 167 48.64 -17.60 -17.15
CA ILE A 167 47.63 -16.56 -16.92
C ILE A 167 47.74 -16.02 -15.49
N PHE A 168 48.37 -16.74 -14.55
CA PHE A 168 48.68 -16.19 -13.22
C PHE A 168 49.73 -15.07 -13.27
N ASP A 169 50.55 -15.01 -14.32
CA ASP A 169 51.52 -13.93 -14.54
C ASP A 169 50.82 -12.59 -14.94
N LYS A 170 49.50 -12.61 -15.21
CA LYS A 170 48.69 -11.40 -15.41
C LYS A 170 48.41 -10.72 -14.08
N LYS A 171 48.72 -9.41 -14.00
CA LYS A 171 48.45 -8.59 -12.81
C LYS A 171 46.99 -8.70 -12.36
N GLU A 172 46.06 -8.69 -13.31
CA GLU A 172 44.62 -8.66 -13.06
C GLU A 172 44.10 -9.96 -12.41
N ILE A 173 44.79 -11.10 -12.49
CA ILE A 173 44.38 -12.31 -11.77
C ILE A 173 44.67 -12.20 -10.26
N GLY A 174 45.61 -11.33 -9.87
CA GLY A 174 45.90 -11.03 -8.46
C GLY A 174 46.49 -12.17 -7.64
N PHE A 175 46.94 -13.26 -8.28
CA PHE A 175 47.67 -14.33 -7.60
C PHE A 175 49.13 -13.90 -7.40
N ILE A 176 49.49 -13.55 -6.16
CA ILE A 176 50.76 -12.85 -5.89
C ILE A 176 51.92 -13.86 -5.88
N HIS A 177 53.00 -13.61 -6.63
CA HIS A 177 54.16 -14.52 -6.67
C HIS A 177 55.01 -14.53 -5.39
N THR A 178 54.67 -13.72 -4.39
CA THR A 178 55.30 -13.57 -3.07
C THR A 178 54.24 -13.68 -1.96
N GLY A 179 54.63 -14.08 -0.76
CA GLY A 179 53.69 -14.26 0.36
C GLY A 179 52.89 -15.56 0.26
N ILE A 180 52.14 -15.85 1.34
CA ILE A 180 51.55 -17.16 1.56
C ILE A 180 50.34 -17.41 0.64
N ARG A 181 50.38 -18.52 -0.11
CA ARG A 181 49.38 -18.85 -1.13
C ARG A 181 49.32 -20.34 -1.44
N THR A 182 48.18 -20.76 -1.98
CA THR A 182 47.86 -22.13 -2.35
C THR A 182 47.41 -22.21 -3.82
N LEU A 183 48.03 -23.10 -4.60
CA LEU A 183 47.62 -23.43 -5.96
C LEU A 183 46.92 -24.80 -5.98
N PHE A 184 45.66 -24.81 -6.43
CA PHE A 184 44.94 -26.04 -6.73
C PHE A 184 45.19 -26.47 -8.18
N ILE A 185 45.59 -27.72 -8.36
CA ILE A 185 45.65 -28.43 -9.65
C ILE A 185 44.48 -29.40 -9.65
N ILE A 186 43.50 -29.18 -10.53
CA ILE A 186 42.19 -29.85 -10.49
C ILE A 186 42.02 -30.72 -11.73
N HIS A 187 42.02 -32.04 -11.53
CA HIS A 187 41.72 -33.02 -12.58
C HIS A 187 40.20 -33.25 -12.61
N SER A 188 39.53 -32.84 -13.70
CA SER A 188 38.06 -32.92 -13.84
C SER A 188 37.63 -33.23 -15.27
N ASN A 189 36.44 -33.84 -15.42
CA ASN A 189 35.79 -34.16 -16.69
C ASN A 189 34.57 -33.26 -17.00
N HIS A 190 34.27 -32.29 -16.14
CA HIS A 190 33.02 -31.53 -16.17
C HIS A 190 33.19 -30.01 -16.26
N GLY A 191 34.44 -29.52 -16.28
CA GLY A 191 34.73 -28.11 -16.52
C GLY A 191 34.14 -27.61 -17.84
N LYS A 192 33.46 -26.47 -17.79
CA LYS A 192 32.86 -25.80 -18.95
C LYS A 192 33.74 -24.63 -19.37
N ASN A 193 34.18 -24.62 -20.63
CA ASN A 193 34.89 -23.46 -21.18
C ASN A 193 33.91 -22.30 -21.32
N ILE A 194 34.06 -21.25 -20.51
CA ILE A 194 33.23 -20.05 -20.60
C ILE A 194 33.98 -18.86 -21.19
N SER A 195 35.21 -19.04 -21.67
CA SER A 195 36.08 -17.94 -22.16
C SER A 195 35.42 -17.02 -23.18
N GLN A 196 34.54 -17.54 -24.05
CA GLN A 196 33.88 -16.74 -25.09
C GLN A 196 32.69 -15.92 -24.55
N HIS A 197 32.16 -16.30 -23.40
CA HIS A 197 30.98 -15.73 -22.74
C HIS A 197 31.30 -15.02 -21.41
N SER A 198 32.50 -15.20 -20.89
CA SER A 198 33.02 -14.47 -19.72
C SER A 198 33.22 -13.00 -20.07
N PHE A 199 32.95 -12.10 -19.11
CA PHE A 199 33.22 -10.67 -19.28
C PHE A 199 34.71 -10.38 -19.54
N TYR A 200 35.59 -11.30 -19.12
CA TYR A 200 37.05 -11.21 -19.20
C TYR A 200 37.60 -12.27 -20.17
N GLN A 201 37.23 -12.15 -21.45
CA GLN A 201 37.43 -13.20 -22.47
C GLN A 201 38.88 -13.70 -22.64
N THR A 202 39.90 -12.89 -22.30
CA THR A 202 41.31 -13.27 -22.44
C THR A 202 41.84 -14.16 -21.31
N ASN A 203 41.03 -14.50 -20.29
CA ASN A 203 41.46 -15.29 -19.13
C ASN A 203 41.34 -16.81 -19.29
N TYR A 204 40.91 -17.29 -20.47
CA TYR A 204 40.75 -18.71 -20.81
C TYR A 204 40.03 -19.52 -19.70
N GLU A 205 38.93 -18.94 -19.24
CA GLU A 205 38.23 -19.33 -18.01
C GLU A 205 37.40 -20.61 -18.18
N ILE A 206 37.54 -21.48 -17.19
CA ILE A 206 36.80 -22.72 -17.03
C ILE A 206 35.92 -22.60 -15.79
N LEU A 207 34.62 -22.89 -15.92
CA LEU A 207 33.69 -22.93 -14.80
C LEU A 207 33.36 -24.38 -14.43
N LEU A 208 33.47 -24.71 -13.15
CA LEU A 208 32.92 -25.94 -12.56
C LEU A 208 31.63 -25.61 -11.82
N LEU A 209 30.65 -26.51 -11.88
CA LEU A 209 29.34 -26.32 -11.25
C LEU A 209 29.35 -26.82 -9.79
N PRO A 210 28.42 -26.36 -8.94
CA PRO A 210 28.18 -26.98 -7.63
C PRO A 210 27.95 -28.49 -7.70
N GLY A 211 28.49 -29.26 -6.75
CA GLY A 211 28.21 -30.69 -6.57
C GLY A 211 29.33 -31.67 -6.93
N HIS A 212 30.54 -31.20 -7.24
CA HIS A 212 31.69 -32.09 -7.43
C HIS A 212 32.24 -32.60 -6.09
N GLU A 213 32.42 -33.92 -5.98
CA GLU A 213 33.23 -34.56 -4.95
C GLU A 213 34.70 -34.58 -5.40
N PHE A 214 35.59 -33.96 -4.62
CA PHE A 214 37.03 -33.99 -4.85
C PHE A 214 37.75 -34.79 -3.77
N GLN A 215 38.79 -35.52 -4.17
CA GLN A 215 39.76 -36.15 -3.28
C GLN A 215 41.13 -35.48 -3.47
N ILE A 216 41.82 -35.17 -2.36
CA ILE A 216 43.23 -34.78 -2.42
C ILE A 216 44.05 -36.02 -2.72
N VAL A 217 44.63 -36.06 -3.94
CA VAL A 217 45.46 -37.19 -4.40
C VAL A 217 46.96 -36.93 -4.21
N SER A 218 47.36 -35.67 -4.05
CA SER A 218 48.72 -35.27 -3.69
C SER A 218 48.72 -33.84 -3.16
N TYR A 219 49.76 -33.47 -2.42
CA TYR A 219 50.10 -32.07 -2.14
C TYR A 219 51.63 -31.92 -2.18
N TYR A 220 52.11 -30.72 -2.49
CA TYR A 220 53.53 -30.39 -2.54
C TYR A 220 53.77 -29.02 -1.89
N LYS A 221 54.82 -28.92 -1.08
CA LYS A 221 55.26 -27.68 -0.46
C LYS A 221 56.56 -27.24 -1.14
N SER A 222 56.51 -26.14 -1.88
CA SER A 222 57.67 -25.63 -2.62
C SER A 222 58.61 -24.83 -1.71
N ASN A 223 58.05 -24.02 -0.81
CA ASN A 223 58.77 -23.33 0.26
C ASN A 223 57.79 -23.06 1.43
N ASN A 224 58.13 -22.22 2.40
CA ASN A 224 57.23 -21.92 3.54
C ASN A 224 55.97 -21.12 3.18
N GLU A 225 55.91 -20.52 1.99
CA GLU A 225 54.82 -19.65 1.55
C GLU A 225 53.99 -20.25 0.41
N PHE A 226 54.55 -21.14 -0.41
CA PHE A 226 53.87 -21.68 -1.60
C PHE A 226 53.53 -23.16 -1.47
N TYR A 227 52.23 -23.44 -1.46
CA TYR A 227 51.61 -24.75 -1.36
C TYR A 227 50.91 -25.11 -2.68
N ILE A 228 50.99 -26.37 -3.08
CA ILE A 228 50.28 -26.94 -4.23
C ILE A 228 49.43 -28.11 -3.73
N ILE A 229 48.14 -28.14 -4.10
CA ILE A 229 47.20 -29.21 -3.75
C ILE A 229 46.67 -29.79 -5.05
N ILE A 230 46.76 -31.12 -5.22
CA ILE A 230 46.26 -31.81 -6.40
C ILE A 230 44.93 -32.48 -6.04
N LEU A 231 43.85 -31.97 -6.62
CA LEU A 231 42.50 -32.49 -6.53
C LEU A 231 42.21 -33.41 -7.70
N LYS A 232 41.62 -34.57 -7.42
CA LYS A 232 40.99 -35.41 -8.43
C LYS A 232 39.49 -35.46 -8.19
N GLU A 233 38.71 -35.20 -9.23
CA GLU A 233 37.27 -35.42 -9.21
C GLU A 233 36.97 -36.92 -9.02
N VAL A 234 36.15 -37.23 -8.01
CA VAL A 234 35.74 -38.60 -7.68
C VAL A 234 34.35 -38.87 -8.24
N SER A 235 33.42 -37.94 -8.03
CA SER A 235 32.05 -37.99 -8.53
C SER A 235 31.53 -36.59 -8.81
N TYR A 236 30.55 -36.50 -9.71
CA TYR A 236 29.74 -35.30 -9.90
C TYR A 236 28.31 -35.64 -9.55
N LEU A 237 27.85 -35.16 -8.40
CA LEU A 237 26.41 -34.98 -8.21
C LEU A 237 26.03 -33.84 -9.13
N ASN A 238 25.29 -34.13 -10.20
CA ASN A 238 24.72 -33.12 -11.08
C ASN A 238 23.60 -32.39 -10.34
N SER A 239 24.00 -31.55 -9.37
CA SER A 239 23.23 -31.00 -8.25
C SER A 239 21.94 -30.29 -8.64
N ILE A 240 21.88 -29.88 -9.90
CA ILE A 240 20.77 -29.14 -10.51
C ILE A 240 19.69 -30.06 -11.09
N LYS A 241 19.94 -31.38 -11.22
CA LYS A 241 18.96 -32.39 -11.65
C LYS A 241 18.95 -33.63 -10.75
N THR A 242 20.12 -34.20 -10.49
CA THR A 242 20.29 -35.46 -9.73
C THR A 242 20.24 -35.24 -8.21
N ILE A 243 19.22 -34.52 -7.75
CA ILE A 243 18.78 -34.50 -6.35
C ILE A 243 17.34 -35.08 -6.23
N SER A 244 16.56 -35.08 -7.32
CA SER A 244 15.18 -35.61 -7.36
C SER A 244 15.06 -37.11 -7.01
N SER A 245 16.09 -37.91 -7.27
CA SER A 245 16.00 -39.37 -7.20
C SER A 245 16.37 -40.02 -5.86
N ILE A 246 17.07 -39.33 -4.95
CA ILE A 246 17.66 -39.97 -3.74
C ILE A 246 16.93 -39.59 -2.44
N ILE A 247 16.25 -38.44 -2.36
CA ILE A 247 15.76 -37.86 -1.08
C ILE A 247 14.23 -37.73 -1.03
N ASN A 248 13.51 -38.41 -1.93
CA ASN A 248 12.12 -38.10 -2.30
C ASN A 248 11.02 -38.53 -1.30
N ASN A 249 11.33 -38.57 0.01
CA ASN A 249 10.38 -38.87 1.09
C ASN A 249 10.77 -38.25 2.46
N ASN A 250 12.06 -38.28 2.83
CA ASN A 250 12.47 -37.90 4.19
C ASN A 250 12.60 -36.39 4.41
N ASN A 251 13.11 -35.63 3.43
CA ASN A 251 13.34 -34.19 3.63
C ASN A 251 12.07 -33.34 3.49
N ILE A 252 11.14 -33.71 2.58
CA ILE A 252 9.80 -33.12 2.52
C ILE A 252 9.09 -33.32 3.87
N LYS A 253 9.20 -34.53 4.46
CA LYS A 253 8.64 -34.86 5.77
C LYS A 253 9.28 -34.03 6.90
N LEU A 254 10.58 -33.77 6.86
CA LEU A 254 11.28 -32.94 7.86
C LEU A 254 10.96 -31.44 7.72
N PHE A 255 10.96 -30.89 6.50
CA PHE A 255 10.56 -29.51 6.22
C PHE A 255 9.11 -29.27 6.66
N ASN A 256 8.20 -30.16 6.25
CA ASN A 256 6.80 -30.11 6.66
C ASN A 256 6.65 -30.27 8.18
N LEU A 257 7.47 -31.10 8.85
CA LEU A 257 7.45 -31.22 10.32
C LEU A 257 7.90 -29.93 11.02
N LEU A 258 8.94 -29.26 10.52
CA LEU A 258 9.42 -27.98 11.08
C LEU A 258 8.42 -26.85 10.83
N PHE A 259 7.87 -26.76 9.61
CA PHE A 259 6.84 -25.77 9.30
C PHE A 259 5.54 -26.03 10.07
N ARG A 260 5.11 -27.30 10.22
CA ARG A 260 3.96 -27.69 11.08
C ARG A 260 4.20 -27.34 12.55
N LYS A 261 5.42 -27.49 13.08
CA LYS A 261 5.77 -27.01 14.43
C LYS A 261 5.70 -25.49 14.55
N ARG A 262 6.18 -24.74 13.53
CA ARG A 262 6.08 -23.27 13.49
C ARG A 262 4.62 -22.81 13.44
N ILE A 263 3.80 -23.38 12.55
CA ILE A 263 2.39 -23.04 12.39
C ILE A 263 1.58 -23.47 13.63
N LYS A 264 1.92 -24.59 14.28
CA LYS A 264 1.29 -25.03 15.54
C LYS A 264 1.32 -23.96 16.64
N ASN A 265 2.37 -23.14 16.71
CA ASN A 265 2.46 -22.06 17.70
C ASN A 265 1.38 -20.98 17.55
N TYR A 266 0.68 -20.94 16.41
CA TYR A 266 -0.43 -20.03 16.13
C TYR A 266 -1.82 -20.65 16.42
N GLU A 267 -1.95 -21.97 16.68
CA GLU A 267 -3.23 -22.67 16.95
C GLU A 267 -4.02 -22.14 18.18
N LYS A 268 -3.42 -21.22 18.94
CA LYS A 268 -3.95 -20.56 20.14
C LYS A 268 -4.42 -19.11 19.91
N TYR A 269 -4.26 -18.57 18.71
CA TYR A 269 -4.70 -17.21 18.35
C TYR A 269 -5.87 -17.29 17.35
N CYS A 270 -6.85 -16.40 17.50
CA CYS A 270 -7.95 -16.24 16.53
C CYS A 270 -7.58 -15.28 15.38
N GLU A 271 -6.55 -14.46 15.58
CA GLU A 271 -6.00 -13.54 14.59
C GLU A 271 -4.58 -14.00 14.25
N ILE A 272 -4.32 -14.31 12.97
CA ILE A 272 -3.07 -14.93 12.53
C ILE A 272 -2.49 -14.13 11.36
N ASN A 273 -1.35 -13.49 11.61
CA ASN A 273 -0.61 -12.71 10.63
C ASN A 273 0.61 -13.50 10.11
N LEU A 274 0.57 -13.83 8.81
CA LEU A 274 1.62 -14.50 8.04
C LEU A 274 2.03 -13.65 6.82
N LYS A 275 1.95 -12.32 6.94
CA LYS A 275 2.43 -11.35 5.96
C LYS A 275 3.96 -11.32 5.86
N ASN A 276 4.49 -11.06 4.65
CA ASN A 276 5.94 -10.94 4.38
C ASN A 276 6.74 -12.22 4.77
N GLN A 277 6.19 -13.42 4.54
CA GLN A 277 6.79 -14.69 5.01
C GLN A 277 7.38 -15.56 3.89
N TYR A 278 7.44 -15.05 2.65
CA TYR A 278 7.88 -15.78 1.45
C TYR A 278 7.14 -17.11 1.23
N LEU A 279 5.86 -17.17 1.62
CA LEU A 279 5.06 -18.38 1.53
C LEU A 279 4.65 -18.66 0.09
N THR A 280 4.93 -19.88 -0.36
CA THR A 280 4.50 -20.46 -1.63
C THR A 280 3.38 -21.47 -1.45
N ASP A 281 2.77 -21.92 -2.55
CA ASP A 281 1.65 -22.88 -2.59
C ASP A 281 1.90 -24.17 -1.78
N ILE A 282 3.17 -24.64 -1.74
CA ILE A 282 3.60 -25.81 -0.94
C ILE A 282 3.21 -25.66 0.54
N HIS A 283 3.31 -24.44 1.08
CA HIS A 283 2.99 -24.13 2.47
C HIS A 283 1.48 -24.10 2.74
N MET A 284 0.65 -23.89 1.70
CA MET A 284 -0.79 -23.69 1.87
C MET A 284 -1.45 -24.94 2.44
N ASN A 285 -1.06 -26.15 2.03
CA ASN A 285 -1.58 -27.40 2.61
C ASN A 285 -1.44 -27.47 4.14
N ILE A 286 -0.35 -26.94 4.70
CA ILE A 286 -0.10 -26.95 6.14
C ILE A 286 -0.90 -25.84 6.85
N ILE A 287 -1.01 -24.67 6.21
CA ILE A 287 -1.80 -23.55 6.71
C ILE A 287 -3.29 -23.90 6.69
N THR A 288 -3.81 -24.49 5.62
CA THR A 288 -5.22 -24.89 5.54
C THR A 288 -5.56 -25.97 6.55
N GLU A 289 -4.73 -27.00 6.71
CA GLU A 289 -4.92 -28.03 7.74
C GLU A 289 -4.91 -27.48 9.18
N GLN A 290 -3.93 -26.65 9.56
CA GLN A 290 -3.73 -26.25 10.96
C GLN A 290 -4.39 -24.93 11.38
N ILE A 291 -4.67 -24.03 10.43
CA ILE A 291 -5.26 -22.71 10.70
C ILE A 291 -6.73 -22.68 10.27
N ILE A 292 -7.02 -23.03 9.02
CA ILE A 292 -8.38 -22.89 8.46
C ILE A 292 -9.29 -24.04 8.92
N LYS A 293 -8.91 -25.31 8.70
CA LYS A 293 -9.71 -26.48 9.11
C LYS A 293 -9.81 -26.68 10.64
N ASN A 294 -9.01 -25.95 11.43
CA ASN A 294 -9.06 -25.93 12.90
C ASN A 294 -10.26 -25.12 13.46
N LYS A 295 -10.96 -24.36 12.61
CA LYS A 295 -12.17 -23.55 12.95
C LYS A 295 -12.00 -22.58 14.15
N LYS A 296 -10.79 -22.06 14.36
CA LYS A 296 -10.47 -21.06 15.41
C LYS A 296 -9.99 -19.73 14.86
N CYS A 297 -9.47 -19.73 13.63
CA CYS A 297 -8.99 -18.53 12.96
C CYS A 297 -10.20 -17.74 12.44
N ILE A 298 -10.30 -16.49 12.88
CA ILE A 298 -11.31 -15.51 12.47
C ILE A 298 -10.70 -14.52 11.47
N TRP A 299 -9.43 -14.16 11.67
CA TRP A 299 -8.69 -13.24 10.83
C TRP A 299 -7.38 -13.87 10.36
N LEU A 300 -7.17 -13.96 9.05
CA LEU A 300 -5.95 -14.52 8.44
C LEU A 300 -5.36 -13.55 7.42
N SER A 301 -4.11 -13.15 7.62
CA SER A 301 -3.35 -12.39 6.62
C SER A 301 -2.21 -13.21 6.04
N LEU A 302 -2.22 -13.34 4.71
CA LEU A 302 -1.23 -13.99 3.86
C LEU A 302 -0.66 -12.99 2.83
N GLN A 303 -0.73 -11.69 3.14
CA GLN A 303 -0.30 -10.63 2.21
C GLN A 303 1.20 -10.67 1.90
N ASN A 304 1.59 -10.16 0.74
CA ASN A 304 2.99 -10.00 0.31
C ASN A 304 3.79 -11.31 0.47
N ASN A 305 3.35 -12.32 -0.25
CA ASN A 305 3.91 -13.66 -0.32
C ASN A 305 4.02 -14.09 -1.80
N GLN A 306 4.26 -15.37 -2.06
CA GLN A 306 4.44 -15.95 -3.39
C GLN A 306 3.37 -17.02 -3.66
N ILE A 307 2.13 -16.73 -3.25
CA ILE A 307 0.97 -17.60 -3.45
C ILE A 307 0.43 -17.39 -4.87
N THR A 308 0.22 -18.47 -5.61
CA THR A 308 -0.32 -18.44 -6.99
C THR A 308 -1.81 -18.82 -7.00
N SER A 309 -2.40 -18.91 -8.20
CA SER A 309 -3.72 -19.53 -8.40
C SER A 309 -3.83 -20.94 -7.79
N GLN A 310 -2.74 -21.72 -7.77
CA GLN A 310 -2.72 -23.07 -7.18
C GLN A 310 -2.79 -23.05 -5.65
N GLY A 311 -2.09 -22.12 -5.00
CA GLY A 311 -2.19 -21.92 -3.55
C GLY A 311 -3.55 -21.37 -3.15
N LEU A 312 -4.15 -20.50 -3.98
CA LEU A 312 -5.50 -20.00 -3.76
C LEU A 312 -6.56 -21.10 -3.92
N TYR A 313 -6.39 -22.02 -4.87
CA TYR A 313 -7.25 -23.21 -4.98
C TYR A 313 -7.23 -24.04 -3.68
N ILE A 314 -6.05 -24.28 -3.10
CA ILE A 314 -5.90 -25.02 -1.83
C ILE A 314 -6.61 -24.28 -0.68
N ILE A 315 -6.45 -22.95 -0.59
CA ILE A 315 -7.16 -22.11 0.40
C ILE A 315 -8.67 -22.21 0.19
N ALA A 316 -9.15 -21.96 -1.03
CA ALA A 316 -10.57 -21.93 -1.37
C ALA A 316 -11.25 -23.28 -1.09
N ASP A 317 -10.63 -24.40 -1.44
CA ASP A 317 -11.16 -25.73 -1.14
C ASP A 317 -11.34 -25.93 0.38
N SER A 318 -10.38 -25.48 1.18
CA SER A 318 -10.46 -25.56 2.64
C SER A 318 -11.53 -24.68 3.29
N LEU A 319 -12.01 -23.63 2.60
CA LEU A 319 -13.11 -22.78 3.09
C LEU A 319 -14.47 -23.50 3.05
N LYS A 320 -14.63 -24.59 2.29
CA LYS A 320 -15.86 -25.41 2.26
C LYS A 320 -16.24 -26.00 3.62
N GLU A 321 -15.24 -26.22 4.47
CA GLU A 321 -15.38 -26.87 5.79
C GLU A 321 -15.20 -25.87 6.95
N ASN A 322 -14.96 -24.59 6.65
CA ASN A 322 -14.64 -23.58 7.65
C ASN A 322 -15.83 -22.66 7.97
N GLU A 323 -16.23 -22.68 9.24
CA GLU A 323 -17.30 -21.84 9.80
C GLU A 323 -16.76 -20.65 10.64
N SER A 324 -15.44 -20.42 10.68
CA SER A 324 -14.83 -19.47 11.62
C SER A 324 -14.18 -18.25 11.00
N LEU A 325 -13.72 -18.33 9.75
CA LEU A 325 -12.89 -17.31 9.12
C LEU A 325 -13.76 -16.22 8.50
N GLU A 326 -13.81 -15.08 9.17
CA GLU A 326 -14.56 -13.90 8.75
C GLU A 326 -13.71 -12.96 7.88
N SER A 327 -12.38 -12.92 8.08
CA SER A 327 -11.48 -12.00 7.37
C SER A 327 -10.27 -12.69 6.73
N LEU A 328 -10.07 -12.49 5.43
CA LEU A 328 -8.98 -13.08 4.65
C LEU A 328 -8.26 -12.03 3.78
N TYR A 329 -6.96 -11.84 4.03
CA TYR A 329 -6.13 -10.89 3.31
C TYR A 329 -5.08 -11.61 2.47
N LEU A 330 -5.24 -11.54 1.15
CA LEU A 330 -4.40 -12.18 0.13
C LEU A 330 -3.69 -11.14 -0.76
N SER A 331 -3.73 -9.86 -0.40
CA SER A 331 -3.09 -8.76 -1.12
C SER A 331 -1.62 -9.01 -1.46
N GLN A 332 -1.13 -8.53 -2.62
CA GLN A 332 0.28 -8.64 -3.03
C GLN A 332 0.73 -10.11 -3.14
N ASN A 333 0.08 -10.87 -4.03
CA ASN A 333 0.40 -12.25 -4.40
C ASN A 333 0.22 -12.42 -5.94
N LEU A 334 0.27 -13.65 -6.45
CA LEU A 334 0.26 -13.98 -7.89
C LEU A 334 -1.02 -14.73 -8.31
N LEU A 335 -2.16 -14.31 -7.76
CA LEU A 335 -3.40 -15.11 -7.73
C LEU A 335 -4.08 -15.23 -9.09
N ASN A 336 -4.07 -14.18 -9.91
CA ASN A 336 -4.63 -14.08 -11.26
C ASN A 336 -6.11 -14.52 -11.43
N ASN A 337 -6.67 -14.37 -12.64
CA ASN A 337 -8.07 -14.67 -12.93
C ASN A 337 -8.47 -16.12 -12.58
N ILE A 338 -7.56 -17.08 -12.76
CA ILE A 338 -7.81 -18.52 -12.52
C ILE A 338 -7.93 -18.79 -11.01
N GLY A 339 -7.07 -18.18 -10.18
CA GLY A 339 -7.19 -18.30 -8.72
C GLY A 339 -8.49 -17.70 -8.21
N ILE A 340 -8.89 -16.55 -8.77
CA ILE A 340 -10.15 -15.89 -8.47
C ILE A 340 -11.35 -16.73 -8.90
N GLN A 341 -11.30 -17.42 -10.05
CA GLN A 341 -12.35 -18.33 -10.51
C GLN A 341 -12.65 -19.41 -9.45
N TYR A 342 -11.62 -20.06 -8.92
CA TYR A 342 -11.79 -21.09 -7.89
C TYR A 342 -12.36 -20.52 -6.59
N LEU A 343 -11.83 -19.40 -6.09
CA LEU A 343 -12.33 -18.75 -4.87
C LEU A 343 -13.79 -18.32 -5.03
N ALA A 344 -14.13 -17.67 -6.15
CA ALA A 344 -15.47 -17.21 -6.47
C ALA A 344 -16.48 -18.36 -6.53
N ASN A 345 -16.10 -19.50 -7.14
CA ASN A 345 -16.95 -20.69 -7.19
C ASN A 345 -17.24 -21.26 -5.80
N ILE A 346 -16.29 -21.24 -4.85
CA ILE A 346 -16.57 -21.71 -3.49
C ILE A 346 -17.47 -20.72 -2.72
N LEU A 347 -17.13 -19.42 -2.73
CA LEU A 347 -17.90 -18.39 -2.03
C LEU A 347 -19.33 -18.21 -2.59
N SER A 348 -19.55 -18.56 -3.86
CA SER A 348 -20.87 -18.61 -4.51
C SER A 348 -21.89 -19.53 -3.83
N ASN A 349 -21.43 -20.50 -3.04
CA ASN A 349 -22.28 -21.50 -2.38
C ASN A 349 -22.56 -21.17 -0.90
N ASN A 350 -22.09 -20.01 -0.40
CA ASN A 350 -22.23 -19.58 1.00
C ASN A 350 -21.69 -20.59 2.04
N TYR A 351 -20.68 -21.40 1.68
CA TYR A 351 -20.06 -22.37 2.62
C TYR A 351 -19.21 -21.74 3.72
N SER A 352 -18.86 -20.45 3.60
CA SER A 352 -17.88 -19.78 4.44
C SER A 352 -18.43 -18.46 4.97
N ASN A 353 -18.18 -18.18 6.24
CA ASN A 353 -18.61 -16.97 6.94
C ASN A 353 -17.76 -15.72 6.61
N LEU A 354 -17.11 -15.71 5.45
CA LEU A 354 -16.17 -14.65 5.06
C LEU A 354 -16.90 -13.34 4.74
N THR A 355 -16.74 -12.35 5.61
CA THR A 355 -17.28 -10.98 5.47
C THR A 355 -16.28 -10.03 4.81
N LEU A 356 -14.97 -10.20 5.08
CA LEU A 356 -13.86 -9.36 4.60
C LEU A 356 -12.92 -10.14 3.66
N LEU A 357 -12.82 -9.70 2.41
CA LEU A 357 -11.94 -10.28 1.38
C LEU A 357 -11.05 -9.21 0.72
N TYR A 358 -9.75 -9.30 0.97
CA TYR A 358 -8.76 -8.35 0.43
C TYR A 358 -7.86 -9.01 -0.62
N LEU A 359 -7.98 -8.52 -1.86
CA LEU A 359 -7.39 -9.07 -3.08
C LEU A 359 -6.62 -8.00 -3.90
N ASP A 360 -6.17 -6.91 -3.28
CA ASP A 360 -5.41 -5.87 -3.98
C ASP A 360 -4.02 -6.32 -4.44
N HIS A 361 -3.50 -5.77 -5.55
CA HIS A 361 -2.21 -6.14 -6.13
C HIS A 361 -2.06 -7.66 -6.44
N ASN A 362 -2.94 -8.24 -7.26
CA ASN A 362 -2.97 -9.68 -7.52
C ASN A 362 -3.08 -10.08 -9.01
N TYR A 363 -2.84 -9.14 -9.93
CA TYR A 363 -2.93 -9.33 -11.38
C TYR A 363 -4.32 -9.84 -11.81
N ILE A 364 -5.37 -9.27 -11.22
CA ILE A 364 -6.77 -9.56 -11.56
C ILE A 364 -7.19 -8.63 -12.72
N GLU A 365 -7.79 -9.21 -13.75
CA GLU A 365 -8.37 -8.51 -14.90
C GLU A 365 -9.90 -8.64 -14.90
N ASP A 366 -10.58 -8.05 -15.89
CA ASP A 366 -12.04 -8.04 -15.96
C ASP A 366 -12.68 -9.44 -15.97
N GLU A 367 -11.99 -10.47 -16.49
CA GLU A 367 -12.41 -11.88 -16.42
C GLU A 367 -12.47 -12.38 -14.96
N GLY A 368 -11.47 -12.05 -14.14
CA GLY A 368 -11.51 -12.35 -12.71
C GLY A 368 -12.62 -11.58 -11.98
N VAL A 369 -12.95 -10.37 -12.46
CA VAL A 369 -14.07 -9.57 -11.94
C VAL A 369 -15.44 -10.15 -12.34
N ASP A 370 -15.59 -10.75 -13.52
CA ASP A 370 -16.81 -11.46 -13.92
C ASP A 370 -17.12 -12.62 -12.97
N TYR A 371 -16.12 -13.44 -12.64
CA TYR A 371 -16.29 -14.52 -11.66
C TYR A 371 -16.70 -13.98 -10.27
N LEU A 372 -16.16 -12.84 -9.85
CA LEU A 372 -16.57 -12.19 -8.60
C LEU A 372 -17.98 -11.59 -8.68
N ALA A 373 -18.41 -11.05 -9.82
CA ALA A 373 -19.77 -10.57 -10.02
C ALA A 373 -20.80 -11.72 -10.01
N ILE A 374 -20.49 -12.84 -10.68
CA ILE A 374 -21.28 -14.08 -10.65
C ILE A 374 -21.38 -14.62 -9.21
N MET A 375 -20.30 -14.50 -8.41
CA MET A 375 -20.29 -14.89 -7.00
C MET A 375 -21.15 -13.95 -6.13
N LEU A 376 -20.98 -12.63 -6.24
CA LEU A 376 -21.74 -11.62 -5.48
C LEU A 376 -23.26 -11.71 -5.71
N LYS A 377 -23.69 -12.22 -6.87
CA LYS A 377 -25.10 -12.50 -7.18
C LYS A 377 -25.72 -13.58 -6.27
N LYS A 378 -24.91 -14.50 -5.75
CA LYS A 378 -25.33 -15.61 -4.87
C LYS A 378 -24.86 -15.46 -3.42
N ASN A 379 -23.70 -14.84 -3.21
CA ASN A 379 -23.15 -14.63 -1.89
C ASN A 379 -23.92 -13.53 -1.16
N GLN A 380 -24.34 -13.82 0.07
CA GLN A 380 -25.11 -12.90 0.92
C GLN A 380 -24.45 -12.75 2.30
N ILE A 381 -23.11 -12.81 2.33
CA ILE A 381 -22.29 -12.78 3.56
C ILE A 381 -21.19 -11.70 3.44
N LEU A 382 -20.56 -11.57 2.26
CA LEU A 382 -19.48 -10.62 2.04
C LEU A 382 -19.98 -9.18 2.17
N THR A 383 -19.35 -8.41 3.05
CA THR A 383 -19.59 -6.97 3.27
C THR A 383 -18.47 -6.12 2.66
N ASP A 384 -17.25 -6.64 2.61
CA ASP A 384 -16.03 -5.89 2.30
C ASP A 384 -15.21 -6.59 1.21
N LEU A 385 -15.04 -5.92 0.08
CA LEU A 385 -14.26 -6.40 -1.06
C LEU A 385 -13.23 -5.35 -1.51
N CYS A 386 -11.94 -5.68 -1.36
CA CYS A 386 -10.84 -4.84 -1.87
C CYS A 386 -10.21 -5.47 -3.12
N LEU A 387 -10.31 -4.76 -4.25
CA LEU A 387 -9.77 -5.12 -5.57
C LEU A 387 -8.82 -4.03 -6.12
N SER A 388 -8.24 -3.22 -5.23
CA SER A 388 -7.36 -2.12 -5.60
C SER A 388 -6.07 -2.57 -6.30
N TYR A 389 -5.45 -1.70 -7.09
CA TYR A 389 -4.16 -1.89 -7.77
C TYR A 389 -4.08 -3.21 -8.55
N ASN A 390 -5.18 -3.58 -9.21
CA ASN A 390 -5.26 -4.65 -10.19
C ASN A 390 -5.31 -4.04 -11.61
N ASN A 391 -5.64 -4.85 -12.61
CA ASN A 391 -5.69 -4.46 -14.02
C ASN A 391 -7.15 -4.38 -14.53
N ILE A 392 -8.05 -3.86 -13.68
CA ILE A 392 -9.49 -3.77 -13.94
C ILE A 392 -9.80 -2.53 -14.79
N SER A 393 -10.66 -2.69 -15.80
CA SER A 393 -11.13 -1.62 -16.69
C SER A 393 -12.56 -1.16 -16.39
N ASP A 394 -13.05 -0.19 -17.16
CA ASP A 394 -14.46 0.22 -17.17
C ASP A 394 -15.45 -0.95 -17.34
N TYR A 395 -15.05 -2.03 -18.02
CA TYR A 395 -15.88 -3.23 -18.20
C TYR A 395 -16.00 -4.06 -16.91
N GLY A 396 -14.91 -4.27 -16.16
CA GLY A 396 -14.99 -4.88 -14.84
C GLY A 396 -15.81 -4.04 -13.85
N VAL A 397 -15.73 -2.70 -13.94
CA VAL A 397 -16.63 -1.82 -13.17
C VAL A 397 -18.09 -1.97 -13.60
N GLN A 398 -18.38 -2.14 -14.89
CA GLN A 398 -19.73 -2.42 -15.39
C GLN A 398 -20.30 -3.72 -14.79
N LEU A 399 -19.51 -4.79 -14.73
CA LEU A 399 -19.92 -6.08 -14.17
C LEU A 399 -20.26 -5.97 -12.68
N LEU A 400 -19.41 -5.29 -11.89
CA LEU A 400 -19.67 -5.03 -10.47
C LEU A 400 -20.87 -4.10 -10.25
N ALA A 401 -21.01 -3.04 -11.06
CA ALA A 401 -22.13 -2.11 -10.98
C ALA A 401 -23.47 -2.80 -11.28
N ASN A 402 -23.50 -3.68 -12.29
CA ASN A 402 -24.69 -4.45 -12.64
C ASN A 402 -25.15 -5.34 -11.47
N VAL A 403 -24.27 -6.15 -10.88
CA VAL A 403 -24.67 -7.05 -9.78
C VAL A 403 -25.08 -6.29 -8.52
N LEU A 404 -24.43 -5.17 -8.19
CA LEU A 404 -24.82 -4.32 -7.05
C LEU A 404 -26.14 -3.57 -7.30
N TYR A 405 -26.46 -3.27 -8.56
CA TYR A 405 -27.75 -2.72 -8.96
C TYR A 405 -28.87 -3.76 -8.78
N SER A 406 -28.78 -4.94 -9.40
CA SER A 406 -29.87 -5.92 -9.44
C SER A 406 -29.95 -6.85 -8.22
N ASP A 407 -28.83 -7.43 -7.79
CA ASP A 407 -28.85 -8.68 -7.01
C ASP A 407 -28.22 -8.57 -5.62
N ASN A 408 -26.99 -8.08 -5.51
CA ASN A 408 -26.30 -8.05 -4.22
C ASN A 408 -26.80 -6.88 -3.36
N LYS A 409 -27.15 -7.20 -2.11
CA LYS A 409 -27.61 -6.26 -1.08
C LYS A 409 -26.90 -6.53 0.26
N THR A 410 -25.63 -6.94 0.21
CA THR A 410 -24.81 -7.22 1.40
C THR A 410 -23.47 -6.49 1.40
N LEU A 411 -22.91 -6.20 0.22
CA LEU A 411 -21.68 -5.45 0.12
C LEU A 411 -21.89 -4.02 0.62
N ILE A 412 -21.07 -3.63 1.60
CA ILE A 412 -21.04 -2.33 2.28
C ILE A 412 -19.84 -1.50 1.79
N HIS A 413 -18.70 -2.17 1.55
CA HIS A 413 -17.43 -1.56 1.23
C HIS A 413 -16.83 -2.19 -0.05
N LEU A 414 -16.61 -1.37 -1.08
CA LEU A 414 -15.96 -1.80 -2.34
C LEU A 414 -14.83 -0.85 -2.72
N SER A 415 -13.60 -1.37 -2.75
CA SER A 415 -12.38 -0.59 -3.02
C SER A 415 -11.74 -0.99 -4.34
N LEU A 416 -11.69 -0.06 -5.29
CA LEU A 416 -11.18 -0.22 -6.65
C LEU A 416 -10.01 0.75 -6.95
N ASN A 417 -9.35 1.30 -5.92
CA ASN A 417 -8.29 2.29 -6.07
C ASN A 417 -7.16 1.83 -7.00
N GLY A 418 -6.54 2.76 -7.73
CA GLY A 418 -5.30 2.52 -8.48
C GLY A 418 -5.44 1.65 -9.73
N ASN A 419 -6.62 1.12 -10.04
CA ASN A 419 -6.92 0.40 -11.29
C ASN A 419 -6.87 1.39 -12.47
N LYS A 420 -5.75 1.44 -13.18
CA LYS A 420 -5.44 2.50 -14.15
C LYS A 420 -6.28 2.48 -15.43
N LEU A 421 -6.98 1.38 -15.72
CA LEU A 421 -7.85 1.23 -16.88
C LEU A 421 -9.31 1.67 -16.62
N ILE A 422 -9.64 2.12 -15.39
CA ILE A 422 -10.93 2.74 -15.08
C ILE A 422 -10.88 4.23 -15.50
N SER A 423 -11.82 4.64 -16.34
CA SER A 423 -11.95 5.99 -16.91
C SER A 423 -13.35 6.58 -16.66
N ASP A 424 -13.63 7.76 -17.22
CA ASP A 424 -14.96 8.38 -17.10
C ASP A 424 -16.10 7.53 -17.72
N CYS A 425 -15.78 6.53 -18.54
CA CYS A 425 -16.76 5.59 -19.09
C CYS A 425 -17.49 4.78 -17.99
N CYS A 426 -16.82 4.40 -16.90
CA CYS A 426 -17.45 3.64 -15.81
C CYS A 426 -18.62 4.38 -15.14
N ILE A 427 -18.64 5.72 -15.22
CA ILE A 427 -19.63 6.58 -14.56
C ILE A 427 -21.04 6.26 -15.04
N ASN A 428 -21.19 5.90 -16.32
CA ASN A 428 -22.49 5.56 -16.90
C ASN A 428 -23.12 4.29 -16.27
N PHE A 429 -22.30 3.44 -15.65
CA PHE A 429 -22.74 2.23 -14.93
C PHE A 429 -22.86 2.47 -13.42
N LEU A 430 -21.95 3.27 -12.85
CA LEU A 430 -21.96 3.61 -11.42
C LEU A 430 -23.17 4.45 -11.01
N ILE A 431 -23.67 5.35 -11.87
CA ILE A 431 -24.82 6.22 -11.55
C ILE A 431 -26.09 5.43 -11.19
N PRO A 432 -26.66 4.57 -12.07
CA PRO A 432 -27.88 3.83 -11.73
C PRO A 432 -27.66 2.89 -10.53
N MET A 433 -26.45 2.34 -10.38
CA MET A 433 -26.08 1.53 -9.21
C MET A 433 -26.12 2.36 -7.91
N PHE A 434 -25.56 3.57 -7.90
CA PHE A 434 -25.63 4.45 -6.73
C PHE A 434 -27.04 5.01 -6.45
N GLU A 435 -27.91 5.13 -7.45
CA GLU A 435 -29.30 5.53 -7.23
C GLU A 435 -30.12 4.43 -6.54
N ILE A 436 -29.94 3.15 -6.94
CA ILE A 436 -30.75 2.03 -6.45
C ILE A 436 -30.12 1.28 -5.26
N ASN A 437 -28.80 1.16 -5.17
CA ASN A 437 -28.15 0.43 -4.06
C ASN A 437 -28.19 1.27 -2.75
N GLN A 438 -28.56 0.61 -1.65
CA GLN A 438 -28.73 1.22 -0.32
C GLN A 438 -27.86 0.56 0.76
N THR A 439 -26.99 -0.38 0.39
CA THR A 439 -26.18 -1.20 1.33
C THR A 439 -24.71 -0.84 1.24
N LEU A 440 -24.23 -0.56 0.03
CA LEU A 440 -22.92 0.01 -0.24
C LEU A 440 -22.87 1.41 0.39
N ASN A 441 -22.03 1.58 1.40
CA ASN A 441 -21.83 2.82 2.14
C ASN A 441 -20.45 3.44 1.89
N ILE A 442 -19.44 2.66 1.48
CA ILE A 442 -18.13 3.22 1.12
C ILE A 442 -17.64 2.67 -0.22
N PHE A 443 -17.26 3.58 -1.11
CA PHE A 443 -16.71 3.27 -2.42
C PHE A 443 -15.44 4.07 -2.69
N TRP A 444 -14.32 3.36 -2.91
CA TRP A 444 -13.04 3.99 -3.22
C TRP A 444 -12.67 3.78 -4.69
N LEU A 445 -12.39 4.89 -5.38
CA LEU A 445 -11.95 4.97 -6.78
C LEU A 445 -10.82 6.00 -6.95
N GLN A 446 -9.97 6.13 -5.93
CA GLN A 446 -8.77 6.96 -5.91
C GLN A 446 -7.73 6.41 -6.89
N ASP A 447 -6.84 7.26 -7.40
CA ASP A 447 -5.75 6.89 -8.31
C ASP A 447 -6.15 6.17 -9.62
N CYS A 448 -7.43 6.10 -9.95
CA CYS A 448 -7.97 5.70 -11.25
C CYS A 448 -7.90 6.87 -12.26
N SER A 449 -8.08 6.59 -13.54
CA SER A 449 -7.92 7.53 -14.66
C SER A 449 -9.17 8.37 -14.95
N LEU A 450 -9.92 8.76 -13.91
CA LEU A 450 -11.04 9.70 -14.03
C LEU A 450 -10.56 11.14 -14.27
N SER A 451 -11.29 11.90 -15.08
CA SER A 451 -11.11 13.34 -15.21
C SER A 451 -11.66 14.10 -14.00
N GLN A 452 -11.38 15.40 -13.90
CA GLN A 452 -11.99 16.24 -12.87
C GLN A 452 -13.52 16.34 -13.03
N GLU A 453 -14.03 16.41 -14.27
CA GLU A 453 -15.47 16.44 -14.55
C GLU A 453 -16.14 15.14 -14.12
N GLY A 454 -15.54 13.98 -14.45
CA GLY A 454 -16.05 12.68 -14.05
C GLY A 454 -16.15 12.51 -12.53
N LYS A 455 -15.12 12.94 -11.80
CA LYS A 455 -15.12 12.92 -10.33
C LYS A 455 -16.20 13.82 -9.74
N ILE A 456 -16.35 15.05 -10.26
CA ILE A 456 -17.39 15.99 -9.84
C ILE A 456 -18.79 15.42 -10.09
N LYS A 457 -19.01 14.76 -11.24
CA LYS A 457 -20.28 14.13 -11.60
C LYS A 457 -20.65 13.00 -10.63
N LEU A 458 -19.70 12.17 -10.21
CA LEU A 458 -19.93 11.15 -9.17
C LEU A 458 -20.24 11.79 -7.80
N GLU A 459 -19.46 12.78 -7.37
CA GLU A 459 -19.69 13.48 -6.08
C GLU A 459 -21.07 14.14 -6.02
N GLN A 460 -21.52 14.79 -7.09
CA GLN A 460 -22.83 15.44 -7.15
C GLN A 460 -24.00 14.47 -6.93
N ILE A 461 -23.85 13.22 -7.36
CA ILE A 461 -24.89 12.19 -7.32
C ILE A 461 -24.95 11.52 -5.95
N VAL A 462 -23.79 11.22 -5.34
CA VAL A 462 -23.74 10.67 -3.98
C VAL A 462 -24.02 11.72 -2.89
N LYS A 463 -23.90 13.02 -3.19
CA LYS A 463 -24.10 14.17 -2.27
C LYS A 463 -25.34 14.10 -1.37
N TYR A 464 -26.42 13.47 -1.84
CA TYR A 464 -27.69 13.35 -1.10
C TYR A 464 -27.92 11.99 -0.45
N LYS A 465 -27.05 10.98 -0.70
CA LYS A 465 -27.07 9.70 -0.01
C LYS A 465 -26.58 9.91 1.43
N LYS A 466 -27.42 9.60 2.41
CA LYS A 466 -27.03 9.62 3.83
C LYS A 466 -26.11 8.43 4.10
N TYR A 467 -25.02 8.67 4.84
CA TYR A 467 -24.05 7.64 5.26
C TYR A 467 -23.30 6.96 4.09
N PHE A 468 -23.13 7.67 2.96
CA PHE A 468 -22.31 7.22 1.84
C PHE A 468 -21.03 8.08 1.72
N ASP A 469 -19.87 7.44 1.76
CA ASP A 469 -18.56 8.08 1.55
C ASP A 469 -17.94 7.64 0.21
N LEU A 470 -17.52 8.60 -0.60
CA LEU A 470 -16.89 8.42 -1.92
C LEU A 470 -15.48 8.98 -1.91
N TYR A 471 -14.50 8.21 -2.40
CA TYR A 471 -13.09 8.63 -2.45
C TYR A 471 -12.55 8.60 -3.88
N THR A 472 -12.22 9.76 -4.47
CA THR A 472 -11.89 9.91 -5.91
C THR A 472 -10.60 10.69 -6.22
N ASN A 473 -9.84 11.11 -5.20
CA ASN A 473 -8.72 12.06 -5.34
C ASN A 473 -9.10 13.39 -6.00
N ILE A 474 -10.20 14.02 -5.55
CA ILE A 474 -10.35 15.48 -5.67
C ILE A 474 -9.46 16.13 -4.61
N SER A 475 -8.64 17.08 -5.02
CA SER A 475 -7.72 17.82 -4.16
C SER A 475 -8.48 18.69 -3.15
N ASN A 476 -8.02 18.71 -1.91
CA ASN A 476 -8.65 19.45 -0.81
C ASN A 476 -8.86 20.94 -1.14
N ASP A 477 -10.11 21.37 -1.28
CA ASP A 477 -10.52 22.75 -1.00
C ASP A 477 -11.92 22.84 -0.37
N ASN A 478 -12.15 22.00 0.64
CA ASN A 478 -13.20 22.25 1.63
C ASN A 478 -12.71 21.87 3.06
N PRO A 479 -11.79 22.65 3.65
CA PRO A 479 -10.96 22.19 4.78
C PRO A 479 -11.68 21.92 6.11
N ILE A 480 -12.98 22.24 6.20
CA ILE A 480 -13.73 22.33 7.46
C ILE A 480 -14.57 21.08 7.74
N MET A 481 -15.09 20.37 6.72
CA MET A 481 -15.96 19.19 6.93
C MET A 481 -15.23 17.84 6.92
N ASN A 482 -14.23 17.64 6.06
CA ASN A 482 -13.57 16.31 5.97
C ASN A 482 -12.49 16.10 7.03
N LYS A 483 -11.86 17.17 7.53
CA LYS A 483 -10.69 17.08 8.44
C LYS A 483 -11.00 16.52 9.84
N THR A 484 -12.28 16.38 10.19
CA THR A 484 -12.77 15.84 11.47
C THR A 484 -13.51 14.51 11.36
N ARG A 485 -13.69 13.94 10.15
CA ARG A 485 -14.46 12.69 9.94
C ARG A 485 -13.69 11.51 9.35
N SER A 486 -12.55 11.72 8.70
CA SER A 486 -11.76 10.63 8.09
C SER A 486 -10.56 10.17 8.92
N ASN A 487 -9.89 11.07 9.64
CA ASN A 487 -8.60 10.80 10.28
C ASN A 487 -8.67 10.80 11.82
N PHE A 488 -9.56 10.00 12.42
CA PHE A 488 -9.57 9.76 13.87
C PHE A 488 -9.29 8.28 14.17
N THR A 489 -8.36 7.99 15.08
CA THR A 489 -8.13 6.62 15.61
C THR A 489 -8.82 6.39 16.96
N ASN A 490 -9.18 7.46 17.67
CA ASN A 490 -9.58 7.42 19.07
C ASN A 490 -11.09 7.69 19.23
N LEU A 491 -11.76 6.80 19.94
CA LEU A 491 -13.19 6.82 20.23
C LEU A 491 -13.46 7.11 21.69
N TYR A 492 -14.52 7.87 21.93
CA TYR A 492 -15.19 8.01 23.21
C TYR A 492 -16.41 7.09 23.25
N VAL A 493 -16.47 6.24 24.28
CA VAL A 493 -17.54 5.25 24.49
C VAL A 493 -18.24 5.54 25.82
N LYS A 494 -19.57 5.55 25.87
CA LYS A 494 -20.34 5.74 27.11
C LYS A 494 -21.64 4.94 27.14
N ASN A 495 -22.33 5.03 28.27
CA ASN A 495 -23.66 4.46 28.55
C ASN A 495 -23.66 2.93 28.71
N PHE A 496 -22.56 2.38 29.25
CA PHE A 496 -22.47 0.98 29.68
C PHE A 496 -22.61 0.84 31.21
N GLY A 497 -23.06 -0.32 31.68
CA GLY A 497 -23.18 -0.63 33.11
C GLY A 497 -21.85 -0.69 33.87
N LYS A 498 -21.92 -0.74 35.20
CA LYS A 498 -20.72 -0.81 36.07
C LYS A 498 -19.91 -2.09 35.88
N ASP A 499 -20.55 -3.15 35.39
CA ASP A 499 -20.01 -4.49 35.14
C ASP A 499 -19.24 -4.60 33.81
N MET A 500 -19.13 -3.50 33.07
CA MET A 500 -18.26 -3.39 31.89
C MET A 500 -16.81 -3.18 32.35
N THR A 501 -15.93 -4.11 31.97
CA THR A 501 -14.49 -4.05 32.25
C THR A 501 -13.72 -3.73 30.98
N GLU A 502 -12.47 -3.25 31.11
CA GLU A 502 -11.60 -2.96 29.96
C GLU A 502 -11.40 -4.20 29.07
N THR A 503 -11.37 -5.40 29.65
CA THR A 503 -11.32 -6.67 28.91
C THR A 503 -12.59 -6.96 28.10
N LYS A 504 -13.79 -6.66 28.64
CA LYS A 504 -15.06 -6.78 27.90
C LYS A 504 -15.12 -5.74 26.77
N LEU A 505 -14.74 -4.49 27.06
CA LEU A 505 -14.74 -3.40 26.09
C LEU A 505 -13.73 -3.65 24.96
N CYS A 506 -12.52 -4.15 25.27
CA CYS A 506 -11.55 -4.62 24.27
C CYS A 506 -12.13 -5.70 23.36
N ARG A 507 -12.82 -6.70 23.90
CA ARG A 507 -13.40 -7.79 23.10
C ARG A 507 -14.50 -7.28 22.16
N LEU A 508 -15.39 -6.42 22.66
CA LEU A 508 -16.51 -5.88 21.87
C LEU A 508 -16.04 -4.94 20.75
N PHE A 509 -14.94 -4.20 20.95
CA PHE A 509 -14.39 -3.28 19.95
C PHE A 509 -13.34 -3.95 19.05
N GLY A 510 -12.68 -5.03 19.49
CA GLY A 510 -11.59 -5.69 18.78
C GLY A 510 -12.03 -6.37 17.48
N THR A 511 -13.29 -6.81 17.40
CA THR A 511 -13.93 -7.32 16.17
C THR A 511 -13.97 -6.30 15.03
N TYR A 512 -13.68 -5.02 15.30
CA TYR A 512 -13.64 -3.95 14.31
C TYR A 512 -12.20 -3.45 14.01
N GLY A 513 -11.18 -4.04 14.64
CA GLY A 513 -9.77 -3.78 14.33
C GLY A 513 -8.83 -3.77 15.54
N ILE A 514 -7.53 -3.58 15.24
CA ILE A 514 -6.45 -3.63 16.24
C ILE A 514 -6.56 -2.44 17.20
N ILE A 515 -6.84 -2.73 18.47
CA ILE A 515 -6.89 -1.74 19.55
C ILE A 515 -5.48 -1.53 20.12
N THR A 516 -4.96 -0.31 20.01
CA THR A 516 -3.67 0.11 20.60
C THR A 516 -3.82 0.62 22.04
N SER A 517 -5.03 1.05 22.45
CA SER A 517 -5.34 1.40 23.83
C SER A 517 -6.83 1.30 24.12
N CYS A 518 -7.20 0.71 25.25
CA CYS A 518 -8.55 0.70 25.79
C CYS A 518 -8.49 1.14 27.25
N LYS A 519 -9.35 2.06 27.68
CA LYS A 519 -9.38 2.52 29.07
C LYS A 519 -10.76 2.94 29.53
N ILE A 520 -11.23 2.38 30.63
CA ILE A 520 -12.45 2.83 31.31
C ILE A 520 -12.09 3.90 32.34
N GLN A 521 -12.94 4.91 32.49
CA GLN A 521 -12.77 5.92 33.51
C GLN A 521 -13.47 5.52 34.81
N THR A 522 -12.72 5.57 35.90
CA THR A 522 -13.17 5.22 37.25
C THR A 522 -13.25 6.43 38.17
N ASP A 523 -14.05 6.35 39.22
CA ASP A 523 -14.07 7.33 40.31
C ASP A 523 -12.92 7.13 41.31
N ASN A 524 -12.87 8.00 42.32
CA ASN A 524 -11.83 7.97 43.35
C ASN A 524 -11.86 6.68 44.21
N ASN A 525 -12.95 5.90 44.11
CA ASN A 525 -13.16 4.63 44.80
C ASN A 525 -12.96 3.42 43.86
N GLY A 526 -12.48 3.66 42.62
CA GLY A 526 -12.22 2.62 41.62
C GLY A 526 -13.44 2.14 40.83
N GLN A 527 -14.65 2.67 41.06
CA GLN A 527 -15.85 2.22 40.33
C GLN A 527 -15.95 2.86 38.95
N SER A 528 -16.41 2.09 37.95
CA SER A 528 -16.66 2.57 36.59
C SER A 528 -17.65 3.75 36.54
N LYS A 529 -17.28 4.82 35.84
CA LYS A 529 -18.12 5.99 35.54
C LYS A 529 -19.06 5.78 34.35
N GLY A 530 -19.14 4.56 33.80
CA GLY A 530 -20.00 4.24 32.64
C GLY A 530 -19.52 4.85 31.31
N PHE A 531 -18.24 5.25 31.24
CA PHE A 531 -17.59 5.71 30.01
C PHE A 531 -16.11 5.35 29.97
N GLY A 532 -15.55 5.35 28.76
CA GLY A 532 -14.16 5.00 28.47
C GLY A 532 -13.72 5.48 27.09
N PHE A 533 -12.54 5.05 26.68
CA PHE A 533 -11.88 5.40 25.43
C PHE A 533 -11.29 4.16 24.77
N VAL A 534 -11.37 4.10 23.43
CA VAL A 534 -10.80 3.02 22.62
C VAL A 534 -10.06 3.65 21.44
N ASN A 535 -8.74 3.45 21.38
CA ASN A 535 -7.89 3.90 20.29
C ASN A 535 -7.46 2.70 19.43
N PHE A 536 -7.75 2.78 18.14
CA PHE A 536 -7.32 1.79 17.15
C PHE A 536 -5.94 2.12 16.60
N GLU A 537 -5.34 1.19 15.85
CA GLU A 537 -4.10 1.41 15.12
C GLU A 537 -4.30 2.34 13.92
N ARG A 538 -5.45 2.23 13.23
CA ARG A 538 -5.76 3.01 12.02
C ARG A 538 -7.15 3.67 12.05
N PRO A 539 -7.36 4.77 11.30
CA PRO A 539 -8.64 5.49 11.33
C PRO A 539 -9.83 4.68 10.81
N GLU A 540 -9.63 3.84 9.79
CA GLU A 540 -10.71 3.09 9.14
C GLU A 540 -11.36 2.10 10.12
N MET A 541 -10.56 1.51 11.01
CA MET A 541 -11.03 0.63 12.09
C MET A 541 -11.90 1.39 13.10
N ALA A 542 -11.49 2.61 13.47
CA ALA A 542 -12.23 3.44 14.42
C ALA A 542 -13.55 3.96 13.82
N GLN A 543 -13.57 4.29 12.53
CA GLN A 543 -14.80 4.59 11.80
C GLN A 543 -15.74 3.38 11.81
N HIS A 544 -15.24 2.19 11.43
CA HIS A 544 -16.04 0.97 11.35
C HIS A 544 -16.62 0.56 12.71
N ALA A 545 -15.83 0.64 13.79
CA ALA A 545 -16.29 0.43 15.16
C ALA A 545 -17.36 1.44 15.59
N MET A 546 -17.18 2.73 15.24
CA MET A 546 -18.16 3.79 15.56
C MET A 546 -19.48 3.59 14.82
N MET A 547 -19.45 3.17 13.55
CA MET A 547 -20.66 2.95 12.74
C MET A 547 -21.50 1.79 13.27
N ASN A 548 -20.86 0.68 13.69
CA ASN A 548 -21.57 -0.52 14.14
C ASN A 548 -21.96 -0.51 15.63
N LEU A 549 -21.12 0.06 16.51
CA LEU A 549 -21.35 0.00 17.96
C LEU A 549 -22.09 1.21 18.54
N ASN A 550 -22.26 2.31 17.78
CA ASN A 550 -23.08 3.44 18.22
C ASN A 550 -24.58 3.09 18.13
N GLY A 551 -25.23 2.92 19.27
CA GLY A 551 -26.60 2.43 19.39
C GLY A 551 -26.71 0.95 19.78
N TYR A 552 -25.60 0.21 19.84
CA TYR A 552 -25.58 -1.22 20.16
C TYR A 552 -26.13 -1.50 21.57
N VAL A 553 -27.11 -2.41 21.66
CA VAL A 553 -27.79 -2.77 22.92
C VAL A 553 -26.99 -3.86 23.64
N LEU A 554 -26.54 -3.56 24.86
CA LEU A 554 -25.86 -4.50 25.75
C LEU A 554 -26.86 -5.45 26.46
N GLU A 555 -26.34 -6.54 27.02
CA GLU A 555 -27.08 -7.50 27.86
C GLU A 555 -27.85 -6.85 29.02
N ASP A 556 -27.39 -5.69 29.50
CA ASP A 556 -28.03 -4.91 30.58
C ASP A 556 -29.08 -3.90 30.08
N GLY A 557 -29.51 -4.05 28.82
CA GLY A 557 -30.52 -3.25 28.13
C GLY A 557 -30.06 -1.86 27.67
N LYS A 558 -28.81 -1.46 27.91
CA LYS A 558 -28.33 -0.11 27.58
C LYS A 558 -27.78 -0.02 26.17
N GLN A 559 -28.15 1.03 25.46
CA GLN A 559 -27.56 1.40 24.17
C GLN A 559 -26.22 2.10 24.40
N LEU A 560 -25.13 1.52 23.88
CA LEU A 560 -23.84 2.19 23.79
C LEU A 560 -23.96 3.47 22.95
N TYR A 561 -23.26 4.52 23.38
CA TYR A 561 -22.93 5.64 22.51
C TYR A 561 -21.45 5.58 22.18
N VAL A 562 -21.12 5.65 20.89
CA VAL A 562 -19.75 5.69 20.39
C VAL A 562 -19.61 6.91 19.49
N GLY A 563 -18.55 7.68 19.72
CA GLY A 563 -18.27 8.89 18.94
C GLY A 563 -16.79 9.23 18.95
N ILE A 564 -16.41 10.19 18.11
CA ILE A 564 -15.01 10.64 17.98
C ILE A 564 -14.53 11.24 19.32
N PHE A 565 -13.32 10.88 19.74
CA PHE A 565 -12.69 11.47 20.92
C PHE A 565 -12.34 12.96 20.69
N GLN A 566 -12.89 13.84 21.53
CA GLN A 566 -12.49 15.25 21.64
C GLN A 566 -11.73 15.46 22.95
N LYS A 567 -10.65 16.25 22.97
CA LYS A 567 -10.01 16.61 24.24
C LYS A 567 -10.93 17.53 25.05
N LYS A 568 -10.84 17.44 26.38
CA LYS A 568 -11.65 18.27 27.30
C LYS A 568 -11.50 19.78 27.02
N SER A 569 -10.28 20.23 26.72
CA SER A 569 -9.97 21.62 26.35
C SER A 569 -10.58 22.02 25.00
N GLU A 570 -10.48 21.15 23.99
CA GLU A 570 -11.09 21.37 22.66
C GLU A 570 -12.60 21.48 22.79
N ARG A 571 -13.25 20.55 23.50
CA ARG A 571 -14.70 20.60 23.78
C ARG A 571 -15.11 21.81 24.62
N GLN A 572 -14.28 22.27 25.57
CA GLN A 572 -14.57 23.49 26.33
C GLN A 572 -14.47 24.73 25.45
N ASN A 573 -13.43 24.82 24.60
CA ASN A 573 -13.26 25.91 23.63
C ASN A 573 -14.33 25.88 22.52
N GLU A 574 -14.79 24.70 22.11
CA GLU A 574 -15.87 24.54 21.14
C GLU A 574 -17.23 24.88 21.77
N ILE A 575 -17.50 24.49 23.02
CA ILE A 575 -18.71 24.98 23.75
C ILE A 575 -18.65 26.49 23.98
N GLN A 576 -17.47 27.05 24.23
CA GLN A 576 -17.27 28.49 24.38
C GLN A 576 -17.52 29.22 23.04
N ARG A 577 -16.90 28.76 21.94
CA ARG A 577 -17.18 29.26 20.58
C ARG A 577 -18.62 29.05 20.15
N ILE A 578 -19.27 27.94 20.50
CA ILE A 578 -20.69 27.72 20.20
C ILE A 578 -21.58 28.63 21.05
N ARG A 579 -21.17 29.05 22.26
CA ARG A 579 -21.87 30.10 23.01
C ARG A 579 -21.70 31.47 22.35
N GLU A 580 -20.49 31.81 21.93
CA GLU A 580 -20.15 33.08 21.27
C GLU A 580 -20.79 33.17 19.86
N GLU A 581 -20.70 32.10 19.06
CA GLU A 581 -21.40 31.95 17.79
C GLU A 581 -22.92 31.90 17.96
N ASN A 582 -23.48 31.29 19.01
CA ASN A 582 -24.92 31.39 19.25
C ASN A 582 -25.32 32.83 19.64
N HIS A 583 -24.47 33.55 20.38
CA HIS A 583 -24.67 34.97 20.66
C HIS A 583 -24.68 35.83 19.38
N HIS A 584 -23.86 35.49 18.39
CA HIS A 584 -23.85 36.15 17.07
C HIS A 584 -24.95 35.65 16.11
N ARG A 585 -25.27 34.36 16.09
CA ARG A 585 -26.36 33.77 15.29
C ARG A 585 -27.74 34.26 15.77
N GLN A 586 -27.88 34.58 17.06
CA GLN A 586 -29.05 35.27 17.61
C GLN A 586 -29.21 36.74 17.16
N SER A 587 -28.26 37.30 16.38
CA SER A 587 -28.35 38.66 15.82
C SER A 587 -29.01 38.73 14.44
N ASN A 588 -29.19 37.61 13.73
CA ASN A 588 -29.73 37.58 12.37
C ASN A 588 -31.18 37.06 12.37
N ASN A 589 -32.14 37.99 12.42
CA ASN A 589 -33.57 37.68 12.54
C ASN A 589 -34.20 37.16 11.23
N LEU A 590 -33.89 35.92 10.82
CA LEU A 590 -34.46 35.22 9.65
C LEU A 590 -35.93 34.75 9.84
N SER A 591 -36.67 35.41 10.73
CA SER A 591 -38.01 34.99 11.16
C SER A 591 -38.92 36.20 11.25
N LEU A 592 -40.06 36.14 10.57
CA LEU A 592 -41.10 37.15 10.60
C LEU A 592 -42.17 36.78 11.62
N PHE A 593 -42.53 37.74 12.47
CA PHE A 593 -43.75 37.75 13.27
C PHE A 593 -44.86 38.40 12.45
N ILE A 594 -45.98 37.71 12.26
CA ILE A 594 -47.15 38.17 11.51
C ILE A 594 -48.33 38.24 12.45
N SER A 595 -49.08 39.33 12.40
CA SER A 595 -50.21 39.61 13.30
C SER A 595 -51.42 40.17 12.54
N ASN A 596 -52.59 40.11 13.19
CA ASN A 596 -53.91 40.38 12.60
C ASN A 596 -54.30 39.42 11.46
N LEU A 597 -53.88 38.15 11.56
CA LEU A 597 -54.34 37.08 10.67
C LEU A 597 -55.85 36.85 10.81
N ASP A 598 -56.48 36.49 9.70
CA ASP A 598 -57.83 35.93 9.68
C ASP A 598 -57.85 34.57 10.41
N SER A 599 -58.95 34.26 11.09
CA SER A 599 -59.20 32.97 11.75
C SER A 599 -59.25 31.79 10.78
N MET A 600 -59.49 32.03 9.49
CA MET A 600 -59.46 30.99 8.44
C MET A 600 -58.06 30.68 7.88
N ILE A 601 -57.01 31.39 8.30
CA ILE A 601 -55.63 31.13 7.84
C ILE A 601 -54.99 30.04 8.71
N ASP A 602 -54.51 28.98 8.06
CA ASP A 602 -53.68 27.94 8.65
C ASP A 602 -52.21 28.04 8.18
N GLU A 603 -51.36 27.15 8.70
CA GLU A 603 -49.93 27.07 8.35
C GLU A 603 -49.67 26.81 6.85
N GLN A 604 -50.54 26.08 6.16
CA GLN A 604 -50.37 25.72 4.75
C GLN A 604 -50.68 26.90 3.84
N LEU A 605 -51.81 27.59 4.08
CA LEU A 605 -52.16 28.80 3.36
C LEU A 605 -51.14 29.93 3.64
N LEU A 606 -50.63 30.02 4.87
CA LEU A 606 -49.58 30.97 5.22
C LEU A 606 -48.25 30.64 4.49
N GLU A 607 -47.89 29.36 4.35
CA GLU A 607 -46.71 28.94 3.59
C GLU A 607 -46.86 29.29 2.10
N VAL A 608 -47.97 28.91 1.47
CA VAL A 608 -48.27 29.19 0.05
C VAL A 608 -48.20 30.69 -0.27
N ILE A 609 -48.72 31.56 0.61
CA ILE A 609 -48.72 33.01 0.40
C ILE A 609 -47.31 33.62 0.48
N PHE A 610 -46.43 33.04 1.29
CA PHE A 610 -45.08 33.57 1.55
C PHE A 610 -43.96 32.93 0.71
N ASN A 611 -44.17 31.72 0.18
CA ASN A 611 -43.19 31.01 -0.66
C ASN A 611 -42.82 31.76 -1.96
N LYS A 612 -43.62 32.74 -2.39
CA LYS A 612 -43.34 33.62 -3.54
C LYS A 612 -42.21 34.65 -3.28
N PHE A 613 -41.76 34.82 -2.04
CA PHE A 613 -40.66 35.74 -1.68
C PHE A 613 -39.33 35.04 -1.45
N GLY A 614 -39.35 33.73 -1.24
CA GLY A 614 -38.23 32.95 -0.75
C GLY A 614 -38.66 31.57 -0.30
N ARG A 615 -37.69 30.69 0.00
CA ARG A 615 -37.98 29.35 0.48
C ARG A 615 -38.37 29.43 1.95
N VAL A 616 -39.66 29.30 2.22
CA VAL A 616 -40.16 29.15 3.59
C VAL A 616 -39.57 27.87 4.20
N THR A 617 -38.97 28.00 5.38
CA THR A 617 -38.34 26.89 6.12
C THR A 617 -39.22 26.38 7.26
N LYS A 618 -40.15 27.23 7.74
CA LYS A 618 -41.14 26.90 8.77
C LYS A 618 -42.27 27.93 8.80
N THR A 619 -43.50 27.46 8.97
CA THR A 619 -44.66 28.27 9.41
C THR A 619 -45.18 27.77 10.76
N HIS A 620 -45.86 28.64 11.53
CA HIS A 620 -46.53 28.27 12.79
C HIS A 620 -47.51 29.35 13.24
N ILE A 621 -48.76 29.00 13.56
CA ILE A 621 -49.81 29.92 14.04
C ILE A 621 -50.11 29.65 15.52
N LEU A 622 -50.09 30.70 16.34
CA LEU A 622 -50.43 30.58 17.76
C LEU A 622 -51.93 30.33 17.90
N ARG A 623 -52.29 29.26 18.61
CA ARG A 623 -53.68 28.92 18.95
C ARG A 623 -53.92 29.00 20.47
N ASN A 624 -55.19 29.05 20.85
CA ASN A 624 -55.67 28.83 22.21
C ASN A 624 -56.60 27.61 22.16
N GLY A 625 -56.07 26.42 22.44
CA GLY A 625 -56.76 25.18 22.06
C GLY A 625 -56.95 25.11 20.55
N SER A 626 -58.19 25.00 20.08
CA SER A 626 -58.55 24.93 18.66
C SER A 626 -58.58 26.29 17.94
N GLN A 627 -58.67 27.42 18.65
CA GLN A 627 -58.91 28.73 18.04
C GLN A 627 -57.60 29.50 17.74
N SER A 628 -57.45 30.03 16.53
CA SER A 628 -56.31 30.90 16.17
C SER A 628 -56.32 32.21 16.96
N LYS A 629 -55.16 32.65 17.45
CA LYS A 629 -54.95 33.97 18.09
C LYS A 629 -54.74 35.11 17.08
N GLY A 630 -54.84 34.84 15.77
CA GLY A 630 -54.58 35.84 14.74
C GLY A 630 -53.10 36.25 14.61
N VAL A 631 -52.18 35.39 15.08
CA VAL A 631 -50.72 35.63 15.09
C VAL A 631 -50.01 34.37 14.62
N GLY A 632 -49.00 34.53 13.75
CA GLY A 632 -48.18 33.44 13.26
C GLY A 632 -46.75 33.87 12.95
N PHE A 633 -45.92 32.89 12.61
CA PHE A 633 -44.52 33.05 12.25
C PHE A 633 -44.23 32.44 10.88
N VAL A 634 -43.31 33.05 10.14
CA VAL A 634 -42.74 32.52 8.89
C VAL A 634 -41.23 32.68 8.95
N CYS A 635 -40.48 31.59 8.79
CA CYS A 635 -39.02 31.59 8.72
C CYS A 635 -38.58 31.42 7.26
N PHE A 636 -37.58 32.18 6.82
CA PHE A 636 -36.99 32.07 5.48
C PHE A 636 -35.57 31.49 5.54
N ASN A 637 -35.00 31.17 4.38
CA ASN A 637 -33.64 30.65 4.27
C ASN A 637 -32.56 31.77 4.28
N THR A 638 -32.90 32.99 3.85
CA THR A 638 -31.98 34.14 3.82
C THR A 638 -32.61 35.44 4.35
N MET A 639 -31.76 36.42 4.68
CA MET A 639 -32.20 37.72 5.17
C MET A 639 -32.86 38.56 4.07
N ASP A 640 -32.44 38.40 2.81
CA ASP A 640 -33.00 39.13 1.67
C ASP A 640 -34.44 38.67 1.38
N GLU A 641 -34.70 37.36 1.40
CA GLU A 641 -36.06 36.79 1.38
C GLU A 641 -36.92 37.33 2.53
N THR A 642 -36.35 37.36 3.75
CA THR A 642 -37.00 37.88 4.96
C THR A 642 -37.40 39.35 4.82
N MET A 643 -36.48 40.21 4.36
CA MET A 643 -36.70 41.65 4.19
C MET A 643 -37.62 41.95 3.00
N LYS A 644 -37.55 41.17 1.93
CA LYS A 644 -38.46 41.28 0.78
C LYS A 644 -39.90 40.97 1.19
N ALA A 645 -40.13 39.85 1.87
CA ALA A 645 -41.44 39.48 2.40
C ALA A 645 -41.98 40.51 3.41
N LEU A 646 -41.11 41.04 4.30
CA LEU A 646 -41.46 42.12 5.23
C LEU A 646 -41.94 43.37 4.48
N ASN A 647 -41.19 43.83 3.49
CA ASN A 647 -41.47 45.08 2.77
C ASN A 647 -42.68 44.98 1.83
N GLU A 648 -42.89 43.82 1.18
CA GLU A 648 -43.98 43.66 0.19
C GLU A 648 -45.33 43.26 0.82
N MET A 649 -45.35 42.56 1.95
CA MET A 649 -46.59 42.04 2.57
C MET A 649 -47.08 42.80 3.80
N ASN A 650 -46.26 43.62 4.46
CA ASN A 650 -46.71 44.39 5.62
C ASN A 650 -47.82 45.39 5.23
N GLY A 651 -48.98 45.30 5.90
CA GLY A 651 -50.18 46.08 5.59
C GLY A 651 -51.03 45.53 4.43
N LYS A 652 -50.65 44.41 3.79
CA LYS A 652 -51.48 43.79 2.74
C LYS A 652 -52.66 43.04 3.34
N TRP A 653 -53.79 43.04 2.63
CA TRP A 653 -54.97 42.28 3.00
C TRP A 653 -54.82 40.80 2.62
N ILE A 654 -55.11 39.91 3.56
CA ILE A 654 -55.31 38.47 3.33
C ILE A 654 -56.69 38.13 3.90
N LEU A 655 -57.58 37.57 3.06
CA LEU A 655 -58.99 37.35 3.39
C LEU A 655 -59.62 38.64 3.96
N SER A 656 -60.22 38.60 5.15
CA SER A 656 -60.96 39.75 5.69
C SER A 656 -60.10 40.82 6.40
N LYS A 657 -58.76 40.67 6.47
CA LYS A 657 -57.91 41.53 7.33
C LYS A 657 -56.58 41.97 6.70
N PRO A 658 -56.10 43.20 6.98
CA PRO A 658 -54.72 43.59 6.73
C PRO A 658 -53.77 42.96 7.75
N ILE A 659 -52.70 42.30 7.28
CA ILE A 659 -51.68 41.70 8.15
C ILE A 659 -50.59 42.70 8.51
N TYR A 660 -49.99 42.56 9.70
CA TYR A 660 -48.86 43.38 10.13
C TYR A 660 -47.65 42.50 10.44
N ILE A 661 -46.52 42.83 9.84
CA ILE A 661 -45.30 42.01 9.84
C ILE A 661 -44.16 42.76 10.52
N LYS A 662 -43.38 42.05 11.35
CA LYS A 662 -42.16 42.54 12.01
C LYS A 662 -41.09 41.45 12.02
N LEU A 663 -39.82 41.83 12.19
CA LEU A 663 -38.77 40.87 12.55
C LEU A 663 -39.08 40.28 13.94
N SER A 664 -38.96 38.97 14.09
CA SER A 664 -39.28 38.23 15.31
C SER A 664 -38.08 38.16 16.25
N THR A 665 -38.30 38.43 17.54
CA THR A 665 -37.29 38.33 18.60
C THR A 665 -37.60 37.14 19.52
N ASN A 666 -36.83 36.05 19.39
CA ASN A 666 -36.71 34.87 20.26
C ASN A 666 -37.87 34.52 21.21
N ILE A 667 -38.54 33.38 20.94
CA ILE A 667 -39.40 32.69 21.93
C ILE A 667 -39.11 31.19 21.96
N VAL A 668 -38.19 30.74 22.84
CA VAL A 668 -38.27 29.45 23.57
C VAL A 668 -37.53 29.57 24.91
N ASN A 669 -38.27 29.64 26.02
CA ASN A 669 -37.98 29.00 27.32
C ASN A 669 -38.91 29.58 28.40
N SER A 670 -40.12 29.02 28.52
CA SER A 670 -41.13 29.50 29.49
C SER A 670 -42.08 28.38 29.96
N GLN A 671 -41.52 27.24 30.36
CA GLN A 671 -42.23 26.20 31.13
C GLN A 671 -41.32 25.51 32.16
N SER A 672 -41.24 26.05 33.37
CA SER A 672 -41.05 25.32 34.64
C SER A 672 -40.98 26.28 35.84
N SER A 673 -41.21 25.73 37.04
CA SER A 673 -41.08 26.34 38.39
C SER A 673 -41.94 27.57 38.73
N ILE A 674 -42.96 27.31 39.55
CA ILE A 674 -43.54 28.19 40.58
C ILE A 674 -42.92 27.71 41.92
N PRO A 675 -42.40 28.58 42.82
CA PRO A 675 -43.18 28.91 44.02
C PRO A 675 -42.94 30.29 44.70
N SER A 676 -43.95 30.68 45.49
CA SER A 676 -43.90 31.47 46.74
C SER A 676 -43.25 32.87 46.79
N SER A 677 -44.07 33.87 47.09
CA SER A 677 -43.71 35.05 47.90
C SER A 677 -43.89 34.74 49.41
N PRO A 678 -43.41 35.57 50.38
CA PRO A 678 -44.07 36.85 50.68
C PRO A 678 -43.21 38.03 51.26
N THR A 679 -43.74 39.26 51.13
CA THR A 679 -43.63 40.41 52.09
C THR A 679 -42.29 41.24 52.15
N PRO A 680 -42.25 42.50 52.69
CA PRO A 680 -42.47 43.71 51.85
C PRO A 680 -41.60 44.96 52.23
N LEU A 681 -42.03 46.16 51.79
CA LEU A 681 -41.62 47.54 52.21
C LEU A 681 -40.30 48.07 51.58
N ILE A 682 -40.11 49.37 51.24
CA ILE A 682 -41.02 50.55 51.21
C ILE A 682 -40.61 51.56 50.10
N SER A 683 -41.34 52.68 49.95
CA SER A 683 -41.20 53.79 48.96
C SER A 683 -39.81 54.49 48.92
N SER A 684 -39.45 55.42 48.01
CA SER A 684 -40.17 56.43 47.17
C SER A 684 -39.16 57.06 46.16
N ALA A 685 -39.44 57.92 45.14
CA ALA A 685 -40.62 58.34 44.34
C ALA A 685 -40.16 59.32 43.21
N ASN A 686 -41.09 59.86 42.39
CA ASN A 686 -40.96 60.93 41.35
C ASN A 686 -40.23 60.54 40.04
N VAL A 687 -40.73 60.72 38.79
CA VAL A 687 -41.35 61.86 38.04
C VAL A 687 -40.27 62.85 37.52
N SER A 688 -40.17 63.26 36.24
CA SER A 688 -41.13 63.38 35.11
C SER A 688 -40.56 63.03 33.69
N SER A 689 -41.32 63.31 32.62
CA SER A 689 -41.08 62.92 31.19
C SER A 689 -40.53 64.09 30.28
N PRO A 690 -40.41 64.01 28.91
CA PRO A 690 -39.34 64.63 28.07
C PRO A 690 -39.88 65.83 27.19
N PRO A 691 -39.47 66.23 25.93
CA PRO A 691 -38.55 65.68 24.87
C PRO A 691 -37.82 66.70 23.91
N ILE A 692 -37.37 66.22 22.71
CA ILE A 692 -37.08 66.93 21.41
C ILE A 692 -35.71 67.67 21.16
N ILE A 693 -34.82 67.05 20.33
CA ILE A 693 -34.35 67.40 18.93
C ILE A 693 -34.04 68.90 18.58
N PRO A 694 -33.06 69.35 17.70
CA PRO A 694 -32.32 68.71 16.55
C PRO A 694 -30.78 69.00 16.37
N MET A 695 -30.20 68.56 15.22
CA MET A 695 -28.88 68.92 14.60
C MET A 695 -29.01 70.09 13.56
N PRO A 696 -27.91 70.76 13.08
CA PRO A 696 -27.38 70.50 11.70
C PRO A 696 -25.89 70.84 11.33
N TYR A 697 -25.37 70.14 10.30
CA TYR A 697 -24.36 70.43 9.21
C TYR A 697 -23.21 71.49 9.29
N PHE A 698 -21.99 71.17 8.76
CA PHE A 698 -21.60 71.44 7.33
C PHE A 698 -20.16 71.01 6.85
N ASN A 699 -20.09 70.54 5.58
CA ASN A 699 -19.02 70.60 4.54
C ASN A 699 -17.59 69.99 4.65
N THR A 700 -17.03 69.72 3.45
CA THR A 700 -15.68 69.20 3.09
C THR A 700 -14.84 70.24 2.29
N PRO A 701 -13.59 69.93 1.89
CA PRO A 701 -13.32 69.64 0.46
C PRO A 701 -12.23 68.54 0.21
N MET A 702 -11.66 68.43 -1.00
CA MET A 702 -10.87 67.28 -1.50
C MET A 702 -9.77 67.66 -2.54
N PHE A 703 -8.92 66.68 -2.92
CA PHE A 703 -7.88 66.65 -3.99
C PHE A 703 -6.55 67.42 -3.81
N TYR A 704 -5.40 66.72 -3.97
CA TYR A 704 -4.63 66.67 -5.24
C TYR A 704 -3.51 65.59 -5.24
N LEU A 705 -2.94 65.29 -6.43
CA LEU A 705 -1.78 64.40 -6.69
C LEU A 705 -0.71 65.17 -7.50
N PRO A 706 0.60 64.80 -7.53
CA PRO A 706 1.06 63.91 -8.62
C PRO A 706 2.36 63.06 -8.43
N THR A 707 2.41 61.98 -9.23
CA THR A 707 3.51 61.29 -9.96
C THR A 707 4.99 61.74 -9.87
N VAL A 708 5.96 60.78 -9.83
CA VAL A 708 7.14 60.60 -10.75
C VAL A 708 8.12 59.46 -10.29
N MET A 709 9.04 59.07 -11.18
CA MET A 709 9.76 57.78 -11.36
C MET A 709 11.02 57.45 -10.49
N LEU A 710 11.47 56.20 -10.66
CA LEU A 710 12.79 55.51 -10.47
C LEU A 710 14.08 56.32 -10.86
N PRO A 711 15.33 55.80 -10.65
CA PRO A 711 15.86 54.71 -9.78
C PRO A 711 17.19 55.05 -9.02
N THR A 712 17.72 54.13 -8.18
CA THR A 712 19.20 53.93 -7.99
C THR A 712 19.55 52.58 -7.29
N GLN A 713 20.85 52.26 -7.12
CA GLN A 713 21.38 50.92 -6.75
C GLN A 713 22.03 50.84 -5.35
N SER A 714 22.35 49.60 -4.92
CA SER A 714 23.46 49.21 -4.02
C SER A 714 23.24 49.38 -2.49
N ASN A 715 23.99 48.72 -1.57
CA ASN A 715 25.17 47.85 -1.74
C ASN A 715 25.35 46.76 -0.64
N ASN A 716 26.25 45.82 -0.91
CA ASN A 716 26.67 44.56 -0.23
C ASN A 716 26.75 44.43 1.32
N TYR A 717 26.66 43.17 1.77
CA TYR A 717 27.27 42.64 3.01
C TYR A 717 28.75 42.19 2.79
N PRO A 718 29.60 42.15 3.83
CA PRO A 718 30.99 41.67 3.74
C PRO A 718 31.15 40.15 4.02
N LEU A 719 32.30 39.59 3.61
CA LEU A 719 32.70 38.19 3.84
C LEU A 719 34.23 38.10 4.02
N GLN A 720 34.70 37.14 4.83
CA GLN A 720 36.11 36.80 5.09
C GLN A 720 36.22 35.26 5.23
N THR A 721 37.24 34.54 4.75
CA THR A 721 38.34 34.87 3.81
C THR A 721 38.86 33.55 3.18
N ALA A 722 39.52 33.62 2.01
CA ALA A 722 40.23 32.48 1.38
C ALA A 722 41.65 32.28 1.98
N PRO A 723 42.47 31.29 1.53
CA PRO A 723 43.16 31.33 0.22
C PRO A 723 42.88 30.09 -0.67
N HIS A 724 42.71 30.22 -2.00
CA HIS A 724 43.73 30.30 -3.09
C HIS A 724 44.46 28.97 -3.40
N ASN A 725 44.81 28.63 -4.65
CA ASN A 725 44.99 29.52 -5.81
C ASN A 725 44.73 28.89 -7.21
N SER A 726 44.39 29.74 -8.18
CA SER A 726 44.77 29.79 -9.63
C SER A 726 45.02 28.49 -10.45
N GLN A 727 44.65 28.36 -11.73
CA GLN A 727 44.00 29.24 -12.74
C GLN A 727 43.52 28.33 -13.93
N THR A 728 43.10 28.71 -15.15
CA THR A 728 43.17 29.98 -15.91
C THR A 728 41.83 30.26 -16.64
N GLN A 729 41.83 30.56 -17.96
CA GLN A 729 40.66 30.92 -18.79
C GLN A 729 40.92 30.55 -20.27
N SER A 730 39.86 30.34 -21.06
CA SER A 730 39.56 31.18 -22.24
C SER A 730 38.17 30.88 -22.81
N THR A 731 37.61 31.79 -23.61
CA THR A 731 36.21 31.77 -24.08
C THR A 731 36.12 31.83 -25.62
N ARG A 732 34.99 31.38 -26.19
CA ARG A 732 34.13 32.15 -27.12
C ARG A 732 33.04 31.27 -27.79
N GLU A 733 31.92 31.91 -28.09
CA GLU A 733 30.93 31.47 -29.09
C GLU A 733 31.08 32.33 -30.36
N CYS A 734 30.72 31.79 -31.54
CA CYS A 734 29.76 32.38 -32.49
C CYS A 734 29.84 31.73 -33.90
N SER A 735 28.65 31.41 -34.41
CA SER A 735 28.25 31.02 -35.78
C SER A 735 29.04 31.56 -36.98
N LEU A 736 29.17 30.74 -38.05
CA LEU A 736 28.49 30.91 -39.36
C LEU A 736 28.75 29.72 -40.34
N SER A 737 28.04 29.69 -41.47
CA SER A 737 27.99 28.61 -42.50
C SER A 737 28.71 29.04 -43.82
N PRO A 738 28.71 28.30 -44.97
CA PRO A 738 28.06 27.04 -45.34
C PRO A 738 28.97 26.01 -46.12
N SER A 739 28.34 25.00 -46.76
CA SER A 739 28.93 23.89 -47.52
C SER A 739 29.57 24.27 -48.89
N PRO A 740 30.21 23.29 -49.56
CA PRO A 740 29.60 22.78 -50.81
C PRO A 740 29.57 21.24 -50.95
N MET A 741 28.91 20.76 -52.01
CA MET A 741 28.80 19.35 -52.43
C MET A 741 30.07 18.84 -53.15
N ILE A 742 30.20 17.51 -53.30
CA ILE A 742 30.44 16.86 -54.60
C ILE A 742 29.95 15.39 -54.59
N THR A 743 29.71 14.82 -55.77
CA THR A 743 28.86 13.65 -56.05
C THR A 743 29.59 12.30 -56.15
N SER A 744 28.83 11.20 -56.14
CA SER A 744 28.99 9.95 -56.95
C SER A 744 30.28 9.09 -56.80
N SER A 745 30.29 7.76 -57.03
CA SER A 745 29.25 6.71 -57.08
C SER A 745 29.95 5.32 -57.16
N THR A 746 29.16 4.22 -57.13
CA THR A 746 29.48 2.90 -57.76
C THR A 746 30.80 2.16 -57.43
N THR A 747 30.69 1.18 -56.52
CA THR A 747 31.05 -0.27 -56.67
C THR A 747 31.70 -0.79 -57.97
N PRO A 748 32.42 -1.96 -57.97
CA PRO A 748 32.84 -2.84 -56.86
C PRO A 748 34.29 -3.45 -56.97
N ASN A 749 34.56 -4.45 -56.12
CA ASN A 749 35.28 -5.72 -56.39
C ASN A 749 36.78 -5.93 -56.08
N ILE A 750 37.01 -7.04 -55.34
CA ILE A 750 38.11 -8.03 -55.44
C ILE A 750 39.53 -7.56 -55.05
N LYS A 751 39.92 -7.86 -53.79
CA LYS A 751 40.59 -9.14 -53.45
C LYS A 751 40.32 -9.55 -52.01
#